data_AF-A0A368FGC7-F1
#
_entry.id   AF-A0A368FGC7-F1
#
_cell.length_a   1.000
_cell.length_b   1.000
_cell.length_c   1.000
_cell.angle_alpha   90.00
_cell.angle_beta   90.00
_cell.angle_gamma   90.00
#
_symmetry.space_group_name_H-M   'P 1'
#
loop_
_entity.id
_entity.type
_entity.pdbx_description
1 polymer ?
#
loop_
_entity_poly.entity_id
_entity_poly.type
_entity_poly.pdbx_seq_one_letter_code
_entity_poly.pdbx_strand_id
1 'polypeptide(L)'
;MRFDCIERHIARFFYKYGHYLANHPLPFLIFPILFTLAMASGFFHVNRVTDAVYLFTPLGARSKMERNSIHEKWPLTENNYIAGRAVTQNREVQVTALARDGGNILEHPYAEAVFRLDRYIQKRVRVLYKHKYYTYHDLCLQYKGNGCPANKHVHALSDLYNHGFNITFPYFRFGTESGYLGGALGGVSLMKTENGTNILAGARAWFLIYHLKFFPSETSYISGLWENELGRHLAAYPEDPYIQITYFHSQTLADELKRNAETLMPRFIVAITLLVLFSMLCSIAFIDGTYYIDWVLSKPILAIMGVVNAGMGILTSVGFLMLFGMPYSEIVAVMPFLVVAVGVDNMFLMVAAIRRTSRSLPVAERMGECMSDAAVSILITATTDAFSFGVGAITSLPAVHIFCVYTGLAIWFAFIYQITFFAALLAMFTRVEERGRNTLLGVQALPESDIKVATWSQRIFNLGSKPNPLSGNDVKEAAISVFFRDWYAPLLMNRVVRGVAMLWYIIYLYFAYYGVTQIKEGLEPVNLLVEDSYAIPHYKLLQTYFWKYGATLQIVVNNAPDLRNAAARQRIRAMVGDFATTRHSIGMEGVQFWMDDMESYYRDNLDMKIIDPAFYSMLRHWLASKHNNPWEEDLYWGDDEDGNSTVKSFRFIIGMRDLSATQQQTDATLMFREVVIIFEIHS
;
A
#
# COMPACT_ATOMS: atom_id res chain seq x y z
N MET A 1 5.78 12.21 -47.56
CA MET A 1 4.68 12.17 -46.57
C MET A 1 4.51 13.58 -46.00
N ARG A 2 3.27 14.07 -45.86
CA ARG A 2 2.91 15.48 -45.58
C ARG A 2 2.64 15.77 -44.09
N PHE A 3 3.23 15.00 -43.18
CA PHE A 3 2.99 15.09 -41.72
C PHE A 3 4.05 15.91 -40.96
N ASP A 4 5.12 16.38 -41.61
CA ASP A 4 6.22 17.17 -41.02
C ASP A 4 5.83 18.58 -40.55
N CYS A 5 4.58 19.02 -40.72
CA CYS A 5 4.21 20.40 -40.39
C CYS A 5 4.43 20.72 -38.91
N ILE A 6 4.14 19.82 -37.98
CA ILE A 6 4.30 20.09 -36.54
C ILE A 6 5.77 19.94 -36.14
N GLU A 7 6.37 18.78 -36.45
CA GLU A 7 7.75 18.46 -36.10
C GLU A 7 8.74 19.51 -36.60
N ARG A 8 8.60 19.95 -37.86
CA ARG A 8 9.51 20.93 -38.45
C ARG A 8 9.42 22.31 -37.80
N HIS A 9 8.25 22.70 -37.29
CA HIS A 9 8.12 23.97 -36.55
C HIS A 9 8.73 23.87 -35.16
N ILE A 10 8.49 22.76 -34.46
CA ILE A 10 9.07 22.50 -33.14
C ILE A 10 10.60 22.37 -33.23
N ALA A 11 11.12 21.66 -34.23
CA ALA A 11 12.56 21.54 -34.49
C ALA A 11 13.20 22.91 -34.78
N ARG A 12 12.56 23.76 -35.59
CA ARG A 12 13.06 25.14 -35.82
C ARG A 12 13.04 25.99 -34.56
N PHE A 13 12.02 25.82 -33.70
CA PHE A 13 11.96 26.49 -32.41
C PHE A 13 13.13 26.06 -31.52
N PHE A 14 13.34 24.74 -31.36
CA PHE A 14 14.44 24.21 -30.57
C PHE A 14 15.81 24.53 -31.16
N TYR A 15 15.95 24.65 -32.47
CA TYR A 15 17.17 25.12 -33.12
C TYR A 15 17.52 26.55 -32.68
N LYS A 16 16.57 27.48 -32.81
CA LYS A 16 16.75 28.87 -32.37
C LYS A 16 16.99 28.96 -30.86
N TYR A 17 16.26 28.16 -30.09
CA TYR A 17 16.41 28.09 -28.64
C TYR A 17 17.80 27.58 -28.24
N GLY A 18 18.28 26.49 -28.84
CA GLY A 18 19.61 25.94 -28.62
C GLY A 18 20.72 26.93 -28.98
N HIS A 19 20.55 27.66 -30.08
CA HIS A 19 21.47 28.73 -30.47
C HIS A 19 21.51 29.88 -29.44
N TYR A 20 20.35 30.33 -28.96
CA TYR A 20 20.25 31.36 -27.93
C TYR A 20 20.87 30.91 -26.60
N LEU A 21 20.53 29.71 -26.14
CA LEU A 21 21.04 29.11 -24.92
C LEU A 21 22.56 28.92 -24.98
N ALA A 22 23.09 28.49 -26.14
CA ALA A 22 24.51 28.34 -26.33
C ALA A 22 25.28 29.66 -26.26
N ASN A 23 24.65 30.79 -26.61
CA ASN A 23 25.26 32.12 -26.48
C ASN A 23 25.20 32.64 -25.03
N HIS A 24 24.09 32.38 -24.33
CA HIS A 24 23.84 32.83 -22.95
C HIS A 24 23.56 31.67 -21.97
N PRO A 25 24.55 30.82 -21.63
CA PRO A 25 24.31 29.63 -20.80
C PRO A 25 24.11 29.93 -19.30
N LEU A 26 24.65 31.03 -18.76
CA LEU A 26 24.65 31.30 -17.32
C LEU A 26 23.24 31.47 -16.71
N PRO A 27 22.30 32.24 -17.30
CA PRO A 27 20.95 32.36 -16.76
C PRO A 27 20.21 31.03 -16.69
N PHE A 28 20.37 30.17 -17.71
CA PHE A 28 19.75 28.84 -17.77
C PHE A 28 20.34 27.83 -16.79
N LEU A 29 21.51 28.11 -16.21
CA LEU A 29 22.11 27.29 -15.16
C LEU A 29 21.69 27.77 -13.77
N ILE A 30 21.71 29.09 -13.54
CA ILE A 30 21.43 29.68 -12.22
C ILE A 30 19.94 29.59 -11.87
N PHE A 31 19.06 29.91 -12.83
CA PHE A 31 17.62 29.95 -12.56
C PHE A 31 17.05 28.60 -12.11
N PRO A 32 17.31 27.46 -12.78
CA PRO A 32 16.85 26.15 -12.31
C PRO A 32 17.32 25.78 -10.91
N ILE A 33 18.57 26.10 -10.56
CA ILE A 33 19.12 25.85 -9.22
C ILE A 33 18.35 26.66 -8.17
N LEU A 34 18.20 27.97 -8.39
CA LEU A 34 17.46 28.84 -7.47
C LEU A 34 15.99 28.43 -7.35
N PHE A 35 15.36 28.06 -8.47
CA PHE A 35 13.99 27.59 -8.47
C PHE A 35 13.83 26.26 -7.70
N THR A 36 14.78 25.33 -7.86
CA THR A 36 14.80 24.08 -7.08
C THR A 36 14.93 24.35 -5.59
N LEU A 37 15.84 25.24 -5.19
CA LEU A 37 16.02 25.63 -3.79
C LEU A 37 14.77 26.32 -3.21
N ALA A 38 14.11 27.17 -4.00
CA ALA A 38 12.87 27.81 -3.59
C ALA A 38 11.74 26.79 -3.38
N MET A 39 11.56 25.85 -4.31
CA MET A 39 10.53 24.80 -4.18
C MET A 39 10.84 23.81 -3.07
N ALA A 40 12.13 23.53 -2.80
CA ALA A 40 12.54 22.67 -1.68
C ALA A 40 12.12 23.21 -0.29
N SER A 41 11.73 24.48 -0.17
CA SER A 41 11.09 24.98 1.06
C SER A 41 9.77 24.26 1.41
N GLY A 42 9.15 23.57 0.45
CA GLY A 42 7.98 22.72 0.69
C GLY A 42 8.19 21.59 1.68
N PHE A 43 9.43 21.13 1.86
CA PHE A 43 9.76 20.11 2.87
C PHE A 43 9.48 20.56 4.31
N PHE A 44 9.29 21.86 4.58
CA PHE A 44 8.86 22.34 5.89
C PHE A 44 7.36 22.12 6.15
N HIS A 45 6.54 21.89 5.12
CA HIS A 45 5.08 21.72 5.21
C HIS A 45 4.63 20.26 4.96
N VAL A 46 5.45 19.28 5.37
CA VAL A 46 5.18 17.87 5.08
C VAL A 46 4.01 17.34 5.91
N ASN A 47 2.91 17.03 5.22
CA ASN A 47 1.77 16.30 5.79
C ASN A 47 1.89 14.81 5.44
N ARG A 48 2.27 13.97 6.40
CA ARG A 48 2.41 12.52 6.18
C ARG A 48 1.10 11.79 6.47
N VAL A 49 0.69 10.93 5.54
CA VAL A 49 -0.46 10.03 5.73
C VAL A 49 0.04 8.59 5.73
N THR A 50 -0.14 7.92 6.87
CA THR A 50 0.31 6.53 7.08
C THR A 50 -0.84 5.53 7.22
N ASP A 51 -2.09 6.00 7.23
CA ASP A 51 -3.25 5.13 7.34
C ASP A 51 -3.42 4.28 6.07
N ALA A 52 -3.09 2.99 6.20
CA ALA A 52 -3.21 2.03 5.12
C ALA A 52 -4.67 1.86 4.66
N VAL A 53 -5.65 1.92 5.57
CA VAL A 53 -7.06 1.77 5.20
C VAL A 53 -7.46 2.93 4.30
N TYR A 54 -7.09 4.17 4.64
CA TYR A 54 -7.34 5.32 3.78
C TYR A 54 -6.62 5.20 2.43
N LEU A 55 -5.34 4.84 2.42
CA LEU A 55 -4.50 4.80 1.23
C LEU A 55 -4.94 3.75 0.19
N PHE A 56 -5.37 2.57 0.65
CA PHE A 56 -5.68 1.42 -0.23
C PHE A 56 -7.18 1.19 -0.46
N THR A 57 -8.06 2.07 0.05
CA THR A 57 -9.50 1.98 -0.23
C THR A 57 -9.99 3.19 -1.05
N PRO A 58 -10.89 2.99 -2.02
CA PRO A 58 -11.40 4.09 -2.86
C PRO A 58 -12.00 5.23 -2.05
N LEU A 59 -11.80 6.49 -2.46
CA LEU A 59 -12.33 7.67 -1.73
C LEU A 59 -13.85 7.66 -1.61
N GLY A 60 -14.55 7.32 -2.69
CA GLY A 60 -16.02 7.23 -2.76
C GLY A 60 -16.59 5.84 -2.52
N ALA A 61 -15.87 4.96 -1.81
CA ALA A 61 -16.33 3.59 -1.59
C ALA A 61 -17.63 3.57 -0.76
N ARG A 62 -18.64 2.82 -1.22
CA ARG A 62 -19.90 2.57 -0.47
C ARG A 62 -19.63 2.03 0.93
N SER A 63 -18.60 1.21 1.10
CA SER A 63 -18.17 0.67 2.40
C SER A 63 -17.74 1.76 3.40
N LYS A 64 -17.17 2.89 2.94
CA LYS A 64 -16.86 4.04 3.81
C LYS A 64 -18.13 4.73 4.29
N MET A 65 -19.12 4.89 3.42
CA MET A 65 -20.42 5.47 3.79
C MET A 65 -21.15 4.57 4.80
N GLU A 66 -21.22 3.27 4.51
CA GLU A 66 -21.81 2.26 5.41
C GLU A 66 -21.13 2.28 6.79
N ARG A 67 -19.79 2.33 6.81
CA ARG A 67 -19.01 2.44 8.06
C ARG A 67 -19.33 3.73 8.82
N ASN A 68 -19.42 4.86 8.14
CA ASN A 68 -19.74 6.15 8.78
C ASN A 68 -21.16 6.14 9.37
N SER A 69 -22.15 5.58 8.68
CA SER A 69 -23.51 5.44 9.21
C SER A 69 -23.56 4.59 10.49
N ILE A 70 -22.69 3.57 10.62
CA ILE A 70 -22.58 2.80 11.85
C ILE A 70 -21.95 3.64 12.96
N HIS A 71 -20.90 4.41 12.68
CA HIS A 71 -20.25 5.27 13.66
C HIS A 71 -21.14 6.41 14.16
N GLU A 72 -22.01 6.95 13.32
CA GLU A 72 -22.97 7.99 13.70
C GLU A 72 -24.03 7.46 14.68
N LYS A 73 -24.52 6.24 14.46
CA LYS A 73 -25.59 5.63 15.27
C LYS A 73 -25.07 4.95 16.54
N TRP A 74 -23.96 4.24 16.41
CA TRP A 74 -23.29 3.52 17.50
C TRP A 74 -21.86 4.03 17.64
N PRO A 75 -21.68 5.28 18.12
CA PRO A 75 -20.36 5.81 18.37
C PRO A 75 -19.69 5.00 19.48
N LEU A 76 -18.47 4.53 19.26
CA LEU A 76 -17.69 3.91 20.34
C LEU A 76 -17.20 5.02 21.28
N THR A 77 -17.79 5.08 22.47
CA THR A 77 -17.44 6.04 23.53
C THR A 77 -16.89 5.31 24.75
N GLU A 78 -16.47 6.06 25.76
CA GLU A 78 -16.05 5.46 27.02
C GLU A 78 -17.28 4.81 27.70
N ASN A 79 -17.19 3.50 27.98
CA ASN A 79 -18.19 2.67 28.67
C ASN A 79 -19.28 1.97 27.81
N ASN A 80 -19.22 2.01 26.48
CA ASN A 80 -20.19 1.30 25.62
C ASN A 80 -19.57 0.21 24.73
N TYR A 81 -18.35 -0.22 25.02
CA TYR A 81 -17.66 -1.19 24.19
C TYR A 81 -18.15 -2.62 24.44
N ILE A 82 -18.51 -3.32 23.37
CA ILE A 82 -18.85 -4.75 23.40
C ILE A 82 -17.90 -5.50 22.46
N ALA A 83 -17.33 -6.59 22.94
CA ALA A 83 -16.44 -7.44 22.15
C ALA A 83 -17.18 -8.01 20.92
N GLY A 84 -16.54 -7.97 19.75
CA GLY A 84 -17.11 -8.42 18.48
C GLY A 84 -18.10 -7.46 17.81
N ARG A 85 -18.38 -6.29 18.41
CA ARG A 85 -19.29 -5.26 17.86
C ARG A 85 -18.56 -4.03 17.30
N ALA A 86 -17.23 -3.99 17.40
CA ALA A 86 -16.42 -2.94 16.84
C ALA A 86 -16.24 -3.15 15.32
N VAL A 87 -16.62 -2.15 14.52
CA VAL A 87 -16.49 -2.20 13.05
C VAL A 87 -15.11 -1.72 12.59
N THR A 88 -14.49 -0.79 13.33
CA THR A 88 -13.13 -0.34 13.07
C THR A 88 -12.15 -0.98 14.04
N GLN A 89 -11.05 -1.48 13.49
CA GLN A 89 -9.92 -2.05 14.25
C GLN A 89 -8.98 -0.96 14.79
N ASN A 90 -9.54 0.21 15.14
CA ASN A 90 -8.76 1.33 15.65
C ASN A 90 -8.22 0.98 17.03
N ARG A 91 -6.88 1.02 17.20
CA ARG A 91 -6.21 0.68 18.46
C ARG A 91 -6.59 -0.71 19.00
N GLU A 92 -6.72 -1.66 18.08
CA GLU A 92 -6.94 -3.07 18.37
C GLU A 92 -5.61 -3.84 18.30
N VAL A 93 -5.39 -4.73 19.26
CA VAL A 93 -4.30 -5.71 19.23
C VAL A 93 -4.89 -7.10 19.20
N GLN A 94 -4.42 -7.90 18.26
CA GLN A 94 -4.78 -9.29 18.04
C GLN A 94 -3.60 -10.16 18.42
N VAL A 95 -3.83 -11.15 19.27
CA VAL A 95 -2.82 -12.14 19.67
C VAL A 95 -3.42 -13.52 19.44
N THR A 96 -2.75 -14.34 18.64
CA THR A 96 -3.17 -15.71 18.38
C THR A 96 -2.24 -16.66 19.11
N ALA A 97 -2.80 -17.53 19.94
CA ALA A 97 -2.10 -18.63 20.58
C ALA A 97 -2.46 -19.94 19.87
N LEU A 98 -1.46 -20.67 19.38
CA LEU A 98 -1.60 -21.94 18.68
C LEU A 98 -0.99 -23.07 19.54
N ALA A 99 -1.65 -24.23 19.63
CA ALA A 99 -1.09 -25.41 20.28
C ALA A 99 0.11 -25.97 19.49
N ARG A 100 1.29 -26.09 20.13
CA ARG A 100 2.56 -26.46 19.47
C ARG A 100 2.54 -27.87 18.88
N ASP A 101 1.94 -28.82 19.61
CA ASP A 101 1.87 -30.23 19.20
C ASP A 101 0.61 -30.57 18.38
N GLY A 102 -0.16 -29.55 17.96
CA GLY A 102 -1.45 -29.75 17.31
C GLY A 102 -2.51 -30.37 18.23
N GLY A 103 -2.24 -30.40 19.54
CA GLY A 103 -3.16 -30.81 20.60
C GLY A 103 -4.36 -29.88 20.77
N ASN A 104 -5.24 -30.23 21.70
CA ASN A 104 -6.44 -29.45 21.96
C ASN A 104 -6.15 -28.30 22.94
N ILE A 105 -6.28 -27.07 22.45
CA ILE A 105 -5.98 -25.85 23.23
C ILE A 105 -6.92 -25.64 24.42
N LEU A 106 -8.08 -26.32 24.43
CA LEU A 106 -9.06 -26.27 25.52
C LEU A 106 -8.66 -27.12 26.73
N GLU A 107 -7.73 -28.06 26.56
CA GLU A 107 -7.23 -28.86 27.67
C GLU A 107 -6.46 -27.98 28.66
N HIS A 108 -6.55 -28.33 29.94
CA HIS A 108 -5.97 -27.57 31.04
C HIS A 108 -4.52 -27.07 30.84
N PRO A 109 -3.52 -27.90 30.41
CA PRO A 109 -2.15 -27.42 30.26
C PRO A 109 -1.99 -26.32 29.20
N TYR A 110 -2.74 -26.41 28.10
CA TYR A 110 -2.71 -25.39 27.04
C TYR A 110 -3.49 -24.15 27.45
N ALA A 111 -4.67 -24.31 28.03
CA ALA A 111 -5.50 -23.20 28.49
C ALA A 111 -4.83 -22.38 29.60
N GLU A 112 -4.14 -23.04 30.54
CA GLU A 112 -3.35 -22.38 31.58
C GLU A 112 -2.19 -21.57 30.99
N ALA A 113 -1.52 -22.08 29.94
CA ALA A 113 -0.49 -21.34 29.23
C ALA A 113 -1.05 -20.08 28.56
N VAL A 114 -2.21 -20.17 27.90
CA VAL A 114 -2.87 -19.00 27.30
C VAL A 114 -3.31 -17.99 28.37
N PHE A 115 -3.82 -18.47 29.50
CA PHE A 115 -4.20 -17.61 30.62
C PHE A 115 -2.99 -16.89 31.25
N ARG A 116 -1.84 -17.57 31.35
CA ARG A 116 -0.59 -16.96 31.80
C ARG A 116 -0.12 -15.88 30.83
N LEU A 117 -0.24 -16.10 29.52
CA LEU A 117 0.03 -15.10 28.49
C LEU A 117 -0.89 -13.87 28.64
N ASP A 118 -2.20 -14.09 28.76
CA ASP A 118 -3.19 -13.02 28.95
C ASP A 118 -2.89 -12.18 30.20
N ARG A 119 -2.59 -12.84 31.33
CA ARG A 119 -2.20 -12.17 32.57
C ARG A 119 -0.89 -11.39 32.43
N TYR A 120 0.06 -11.91 31.67
CA TYR A 120 1.33 -11.23 31.39
C TYR A 120 1.08 -9.93 30.60
N ILE A 121 0.28 -9.99 29.54
CA ILE A 121 -0.10 -8.83 28.72
C ILE A 121 -0.79 -7.76 29.58
N GLN A 122 -1.77 -8.15 30.39
CA GLN A 122 -2.56 -7.19 31.16
C GLN A 122 -1.78 -6.51 32.29
N LYS A 123 -0.90 -7.25 32.99
CA LYS A 123 -0.25 -6.76 34.22
C LYS A 123 1.20 -6.30 34.05
N ARG A 124 1.98 -6.91 33.16
CA ARG A 124 3.42 -6.62 33.04
C ARG A 124 3.74 -5.54 32.02
N VAL A 125 2.96 -5.45 30.93
CA VAL A 125 3.19 -4.48 29.88
C VAL A 125 2.72 -3.11 30.36
N ARG A 126 3.68 -2.20 30.55
CA ARG A 126 3.44 -0.84 31.05
C ARG A 126 4.23 0.18 30.26
N VAL A 127 3.62 1.31 29.98
CA VAL A 127 4.27 2.44 29.30
C VAL A 127 4.40 3.61 30.26
N LEU A 128 5.58 4.24 30.27
CA LEU A 128 5.82 5.48 31.01
C LEU A 128 5.54 6.67 30.10
N TYR A 129 4.55 7.49 30.48
CA TYR A 129 4.25 8.75 29.80
C TYR A 129 3.95 9.84 30.83
N LYS A 130 4.60 11.01 30.70
CA LYS A 130 4.49 12.13 31.66
C LYS A 130 4.62 11.69 33.15
N HIS A 131 5.60 10.85 33.45
CA HIS A 131 5.87 10.30 34.80
C HIS A 131 4.77 9.40 35.39
N LYS A 132 3.77 8.99 34.61
CA LYS A 132 2.76 8.00 35.00
C LYS A 132 2.95 6.72 34.20
N TYR A 133 2.85 5.57 34.89
CA TYR A 133 2.78 4.27 34.22
C TYR A 133 1.34 3.96 33.84
N TYR A 134 1.14 3.59 32.58
CA TYR A 134 -0.14 3.14 32.04
C TYR A 134 -0.07 1.65 31.76
N THR A 135 -1.05 0.90 32.26
CA THR A 135 -1.24 -0.53 32.01
C THR A 135 -2.42 -0.75 31.06
N TYR A 136 -2.63 -2.00 30.64
CA TYR A 136 -3.82 -2.35 29.85
C TYR A 136 -5.12 -1.93 30.56
N HIS A 137 -5.20 -2.07 31.88
CA HIS A 137 -6.40 -1.72 32.64
C HIS A 137 -6.78 -0.23 32.57
N ASP A 138 -5.79 0.64 32.42
CA ASP A 138 -6.00 2.09 32.30
C ASP A 138 -6.45 2.48 30.88
N LEU A 139 -5.99 1.72 29.88
CA LEU A 139 -6.13 2.02 28.46
C LEU A 139 -7.22 1.21 27.76
N CYS A 140 -7.78 0.18 28.37
CA CYS A 140 -8.81 -0.65 27.74
C CYS A 140 -10.14 0.11 27.56
N LEU A 141 -10.91 -0.26 26.53
CA LEU A 141 -12.31 0.12 26.47
C LEU A 141 -13.12 -0.69 27.47
N GLN A 142 -14.05 -0.03 28.17
CA GLN A 142 -14.87 -0.64 29.22
C GLN A 142 -16.33 -0.73 28.77
N TYR A 143 -17.09 -1.62 29.40
CA TYR A 143 -18.53 -1.73 29.24
C TYR A 143 -19.23 -1.45 30.57
N LYS A 144 -20.00 -0.36 30.64
CA LYS A 144 -20.84 0.03 31.80
C LYS A 144 -20.15 -0.14 33.17
N GLY A 145 -18.86 0.18 33.26
CA GLY A 145 -18.07 0.10 34.50
C GLY A 145 -17.67 -1.31 34.96
N ASN A 146 -17.97 -2.38 34.21
CA ASN A 146 -17.61 -3.77 34.53
C ASN A 146 -16.11 -4.12 34.31
N GLY A 147 -15.25 -3.10 34.28
CA GLY A 147 -13.83 -3.20 33.97
C GLY A 147 -13.55 -3.56 32.51
N CYS A 148 -12.32 -3.99 32.22
CA CYS A 148 -11.95 -4.42 30.87
C CYS A 148 -12.62 -5.75 30.54
N PRO A 149 -13.27 -5.87 29.36
CA PRO A 149 -13.87 -7.12 28.93
C PRO A 149 -12.83 -8.23 28.79
N ALA A 150 -11.64 -7.92 28.24
CA ALA A 150 -10.51 -8.83 28.06
C ALA A 150 -10.94 -10.25 27.60
N ASN A 151 -10.09 -11.25 27.83
CA ASN A 151 -10.38 -12.62 27.40
C ASN A 151 -10.87 -13.48 28.58
N LYS A 152 -11.80 -12.97 29.40
CA LYS A 152 -12.33 -13.69 30.59
C LYS A 152 -13.00 -15.02 30.24
N HIS A 153 -13.53 -15.13 29.02
CA HIS A 153 -14.13 -16.36 28.49
C HIS A 153 -13.13 -17.51 28.38
N VAL A 154 -11.82 -17.23 28.42
CA VAL A 154 -10.77 -18.23 28.27
C VAL A 154 -10.85 -19.32 29.33
N HIS A 155 -10.67 -18.90 30.58
CA HIS A 155 -10.66 -19.83 31.70
C HIS A 155 -12.02 -20.52 31.87
N ALA A 156 -13.11 -19.77 31.75
CA ALA A 156 -14.46 -20.29 31.92
C ALA A 156 -14.80 -21.40 30.91
N LEU A 157 -14.40 -21.23 29.64
CA LEU A 157 -14.69 -22.21 28.60
C LEU A 157 -13.86 -23.49 28.77
N SER A 158 -12.58 -23.34 29.16
CA SER A 158 -11.71 -24.49 29.42
C SER A 158 -12.19 -25.30 30.63
N ASP A 159 -12.61 -24.64 31.71
CA ASP A 159 -13.16 -25.32 32.89
C ASP A 159 -14.42 -26.11 32.52
N LEU A 160 -15.37 -25.50 31.80
CA LEU A 160 -16.58 -26.16 31.35
C LEU A 160 -16.28 -27.38 30.47
N TYR A 161 -15.33 -27.25 29.55
CA TYR A 161 -14.91 -28.35 28.68
C TYR A 161 -14.29 -29.50 29.49
N ASN A 162 -13.36 -29.20 30.42
CA ASN A 162 -12.69 -30.21 31.24
C ASN A 162 -13.64 -30.89 32.25
N HIS A 163 -14.71 -30.21 32.68
CA HIS A 163 -15.78 -30.79 33.50
C HIS A 163 -16.78 -31.65 32.70
N GLY A 164 -16.61 -31.77 31.38
CA GLY A 164 -17.46 -32.61 30.53
C GLY A 164 -18.81 -31.98 30.16
N PHE A 165 -18.93 -30.65 30.22
CA PHE A 165 -20.13 -29.98 29.73
C PHE A 165 -20.14 -29.89 28.20
N ASN A 166 -21.28 -30.22 27.60
CA ASN A 166 -21.48 -30.11 26.16
C ASN A 166 -21.67 -28.64 25.77
N ILE A 167 -20.68 -28.07 25.08
CA ILE A 167 -20.71 -26.69 24.58
C ILE A 167 -21.18 -26.70 23.13
N THR A 168 -22.26 -25.98 22.81
CA THR A 168 -22.71 -25.80 21.42
C THR A 168 -21.84 -24.79 20.68
N PHE A 169 -21.63 -25.00 19.38
CA PHE A 169 -20.79 -24.17 18.53
C PHE A 169 -21.49 -23.91 17.19
N PRO A 170 -21.40 -22.71 16.58
CA PRO A 170 -20.55 -21.55 16.95
C PRO A 170 -21.16 -20.60 17.98
N TYR A 171 -22.46 -20.71 18.25
CA TYR A 171 -23.17 -19.96 19.28
C TYR A 171 -23.43 -20.85 20.49
N PHE A 172 -23.05 -20.38 21.68
CA PHE A 172 -23.32 -21.07 22.93
C PHE A 172 -24.35 -20.33 23.75
N ARG A 173 -25.09 -21.10 24.54
CA ARG A 173 -26.07 -20.57 25.49
C ARG A 173 -26.03 -21.37 26.78
N PHE A 174 -25.79 -20.66 27.88
CA PHE A 174 -25.83 -21.20 29.24
C PHE A 174 -26.77 -20.34 30.08
N GLY A 175 -27.99 -20.85 30.31
CA GLY A 175 -29.03 -20.11 31.02
C GLY A 175 -29.40 -18.81 30.30
N THR A 176 -29.14 -17.67 30.95
CA THR A 176 -29.36 -16.31 30.44
C THR A 176 -28.12 -15.68 29.79
N GLU A 177 -26.98 -16.39 29.80
CA GLU A 177 -25.76 -15.97 29.12
C GLU A 177 -25.65 -16.65 27.77
N SER A 178 -25.28 -15.87 26.75
CA SER A 178 -25.05 -16.35 25.40
C SER A 178 -23.87 -15.62 24.78
N GLY A 179 -23.24 -16.25 23.80
CA GLY A 179 -22.09 -15.67 23.13
C GLY A 179 -21.66 -16.47 21.91
N TYR A 180 -20.77 -15.86 21.13
CA TYR A 180 -20.30 -16.44 19.88
C TYR A 180 -18.82 -16.81 19.97
N LEU A 181 -18.55 -18.10 19.83
CA LEU A 181 -17.21 -18.69 19.93
C LEU A 181 -16.52 -18.82 18.57
N GLY A 182 -17.27 -18.72 17.47
CA GLY A 182 -16.73 -18.87 16.12
C GLY A 182 -15.57 -17.92 15.83
N GLY A 183 -15.60 -16.70 16.36
CA GLY A 183 -14.54 -15.71 16.18
C GLY A 183 -13.36 -15.87 17.14
N ALA A 184 -13.51 -16.65 18.21
CA ALA A 184 -12.49 -16.79 19.27
C ALA A 184 -11.67 -18.08 19.11
N LEU A 185 -12.27 -19.17 18.63
CA LEU A 185 -11.61 -20.47 18.48
C LEU A 185 -11.29 -20.77 17.02
N GLY A 186 -10.06 -21.22 16.77
CA GLY A 186 -9.57 -21.61 15.45
C GLY A 186 -9.27 -23.10 15.36
N GLY A 187 -9.45 -23.68 14.16
CA GLY A 187 -9.17 -25.10 13.92
C GLY A 187 -10.08 -26.02 14.73
N VAL A 188 -11.36 -25.69 14.79
CA VAL A 188 -12.36 -26.37 15.62
C VAL A 188 -12.73 -27.73 15.02
N SER A 189 -12.78 -28.73 15.89
CA SER A 189 -13.34 -30.05 15.62
C SER A 189 -14.71 -30.15 16.30
N LEU A 190 -15.71 -30.60 15.55
CA LEU A 190 -17.09 -30.68 16.01
C LEU A 190 -17.54 -32.14 16.06
N MET A 191 -18.28 -32.47 17.11
CA MET A 191 -19.03 -33.72 17.22
C MET A 191 -20.51 -33.39 17.05
N LYS A 192 -21.28 -34.30 16.42
CA LYS A 192 -22.72 -34.14 16.29
C LYS A 192 -23.42 -34.99 17.33
N THR A 193 -24.36 -34.38 18.05
CA THR A 193 -25.25 -35.10 18.96
C THR A 193 -26.33 -35.85 18.16
N GLU A 194 -26.98 -36.84 18.77
CA GLU A 194 -28.12 -37.56 18.17
C GLU A 194 -29.25 -36.61 17.71
N ASN A 195 -29.40 -35.46 18.37
CA ASN A 195 -30.35 -34.39 18.02
C ASN A 195 -29.90 -33.50 16.84
N GLY A 196 -28.75 -33.79 16.21
CA GLY A 196 -28.21 -33.02 15.09
C GLY A 196 -27.46 -31.74 15.48
N THR A 197 -27.37 -31.40 16.77
CA THR A 197 -26.66 -30.21 17.26
C THR A 197 -25.14 -30.39 17.23
N ASN A 198 -24.45 -29.35 16.76
CA ASN A 198 -22.98 -29.30 16.71
C ASN A 198 -22.43 -28.94 18.09
N ILE A 199 -21.65 -29.85 18.67
CA ILE A 199 -20.94 -29.65 19.94
C ILE A 199 -19.43 -29.55 19.70
N LEU A 200 -18.77 -28.76 20.53
CA LEU A 200 -17.33 -28.51 20.49
C LEU A 200 -16.56 -29.73 20.99
N ALA A 201 -15.85 -30.42 20.09
CA ALA A 201 -15.01 -31.57 20.43
C ALA A 201 -13.58 -31.17 20.79
N GLY A 202 -13.08 -30.07 20.21
CA GLY A 202 -11.74 -29.54 20.49
C GLY A 202 -11.38 -28.39 19.56
N ALA A 203 -10.35 -27.61 19.91
CA ALA A 203 -9.85 -26.51 19.10
C ALA A 203 -8.32 -26.47 19.11
N ARG A 204 -7.70 -25.86 18.10
CA ARG A 204 -6.22 -25.80 17.98
C ARG A 204 -5.63 -24.44 18.30
N ALA A 205 -6.40 -23.38 18.10
CA ALA A 205 -5.93 -22.01 18.27
C ALA A 205 -6.94 -21.15 19.02
N TRP A 206 -6.43 -20.16 19.74
CA TRP A 206 -7.19 -19.12 20.39
C TRP A 206 -6.85 -17.77 19.81
N PHE A 207 -7.88 -16.99 19.52
CA PHE A 207 -7.78 -15.59 19.15
C PHE A 207 -8.13 -14.70 20.33
N LEU A 208 -7.15 -13.96 20.80
CA LEU A 208 -7.25 -13.01 21.90
C LEU A 208 -7.28 -11.59 21.31
N ILE A 209 -8.29 -10.81 21.68
CA ILE A 209 -8.45 -9.44 21.18
C ILE A 209 -8.37 -8.47 22.36
N TYR A 210 -7.54 -7.44 22.20
CA TYR A 210 -7.36 -6.37 23.16
C TYR A 210 -7.67 -5.03 22.50
N HIS A 211 -8.83 -4.46 22.82
CA HIS A 211 -9.17 -3.10 22.36
C HIS A 211 -8.76 -2.04 23.38
N LEU A 212 -8.14 -0.99 22.86
CA LEU A 212 -7.68 0.17 23.63
C LEU A 212 -8.52 1.40 23.29
N LYS A 213 -8.48 2.39 24.19
CA LYS A 213 -9.08 3.71 23.99
C LYS A 213 -8.39 4.43 22.84
N PHE A 214 -9.18 4.86 21.85
CA PHE A 214 -8.69 5.59 20.67
C PHE A 214 -9.07 7.09 20.69
N PHE A 215 -9.83 7.54 21.68
CA PHE A 215 -10.24 8.93 21.90
C PHE A 215 -10.16 9.27 23.39
N PRO A 216 -9.77 10.50 23.81
CA PRO A 216 -9.24 11.63 23.02
C PRO A 216 -7.88 11.34 22.32
N SER A 217 -7.40 12.27 21.49
CA SER A 217 -6.17 12.11 20.70
C SER A 217 -4.92 11.83 21.57
N GLU A 218 -4.83 12.44 22.74
CA GLU A 218 -3.74 12.17 23.70
C GLU A 218 -3.76 10.72 24.19
N THR A 219 -4.94 10.20 24.58
CA THR A 219 -5.08 8.79 24.99
C THR A 219 -4.78 7.85 23.83
N SER A 220 -5.21 8.19 22.61
CA SER A 220 -4.87 7.42 21.41
C SER A 220 -3.37 7.31 21.17
N TYR A 221 -2.63 8.40 21.42
CA TYR A 221 -1.18 8.40 21.31
C TYR A 221 -0.54 7.47 22.36
N ILE A 222 -1.01 7.52 23.61
CA ILE A 222 -0.54 6.63 24.68
C ILE A 222 -0.87 5.16 24.36
N SER A 223 -2.07 4.87 23.85
CA SER A 223 -2.47 3.53 23.39
C SER A 223 -1.54 3.02 22.29
N GLY A 224 -1.17 3.88 21.33
CA GLY A 224 -0.19 3.51 20.31
C GLY A 224 1.21 3.23 20.84
N LEU A 225 1.66 3.98 21.87
CA LEU A 225 2.91 3.65 22.56
C LEU A 225 2.84 2.28 23.24
N TRP A 226 1.68 1.95 23.84
CA TRP A 226 1.46 0.66 24.49
C TRP A 226 1.42 -0.51 23.51
N GLU A 227 0.82 -0.34 22.32
CA GLU A 227 0.87 -1.34 21.24
C GLU A 227 2.32 -1.68 20.84
N ASN A 228 3.14 -0.66 20.64
CA ASN A 228 4.55 -0.85 20.27
C ASN A 228 5.36 -1.53 21.38
N GLU A 229 5.11 -1.17 22.64
CA GLU A 229 5.75 -1.80 23.78
C GLU A 229 5.29 -3.24 23.96
N LEU A 230 4.01 -3.53 23.74
CA LEU A 230 3.48 -4.89 23.71
C LEU A 230 4.19 -5.73 22.65
N GLY A 231 4.36 -5.20 21.43
CA GLY A 231 5.11 -5.88 20.37
C GLY A 231 6.52 -6.29 20.80
N ARG A 232 7.25 -5.40 21.49
CA ARG A 232 8.58 -5.71 22.06
C ARG A 232 8.52 -6.79 23.14
N HIS A 233 7.54 -6.72 24.04
CA HIS A 233 7.35 -7.70 25.10
C HIS A 233 6.96 -9.09 24.58
N LEU A 234 6.18 -9.16 23.50
CA LEU A 234 5.78 -10.42 22.86
C LEU A 234 6.94 -11.01 22.03
N ALA A 235 7.73 -10.17 21.36
CA ALA A 235 8.95 -10.61 20.69
C ALA A 235 10.01 -11.15 21.68
N ALA A 236 10.10 -10.59 22.87
CA ALA A 236 10.99 -11.04 23.94
C ALA A 236 10.36 -12.09 24.88
N TYR A 237 9.14 -12.54 24.61
CA TYR A 237 8.47 -13.54 25.44
C TYR A 237 9.20 -14.89 25.31
N PRO A 238 9.52 -15.59 26.41
CA PRO A 238 10.20 -16.86 26.35
C PRO A 238 9.36 -17.89 25.58
N GLU A 239 10.02 -18.77 24.83
CA GLU A 239 9.31 -19.86 24.16
C GLU A 239 8.62 -20.76 25.17
N ASP A 240 7.30 -20.88 25.03
CA ASP A 240 6.51 -21.79 25.84
C ASP A 240 6.50 -23.21 25.25
N PRO A 241 6.49 -24.25 26.10
CA PRO A 241 6.45 -25.64 25.63
C PRO A 241 5.11 -25.99 24.98
N TYR A 242 4.01 -25.38 25.42
CA TYR A 242 2.65 -25.73 24.99
C TYR A 242 2.10 -24.87 23.85
N ILE A 243 2.45 -23.57 23.82
CA ILE A 243 1.83 -22.61 22.90
C ILE A 243 2.86 -21.88 22.04
N GLN A 244 2.50 -21.66 20.77
CA GLN A 244 3.17 -20.74 19.87
C GLN A 244 2.33 -19.47 19.75
N ILE A 245 2.98 -18.31 19.91
CA ILE A 245 2.30 -17.01 19.86
C ILE A 245 2.58 -16.30 18.54
N THR A 246 1.58 -15.61 18.03
CA THR A 246 1.72 -14.60 16.97
C THR A 246 0.88 -13.40 17.32
N TYR A 247 1.25 -12.23 16.83
CA TYR A 247 0.55 -11.00 17.17
C TYR A 247 0.48 -10.03 15.99
N PHE A 248 -0.52 -9.16 16.04
CA PHE A 248 -0.76 -8.09 15.10
C PHE A 248 -1.39 -6.92 15.87
N HIS A 249 -0.96 -5.70 15.60
CA HIS A 249 -1.56 -4.50 16.18
C HIS A 249 -1.93 -3.51 15.08
N SER A 250 -2.75 -2.52 15.43
CA SER A 250 -3.32 -1.57 14.46
C SER A 250 -2.28 -0.82 13.61
N GLN A 251 -1.06 -0.63 14.14
CA GLN A 251 0.04 0.05 13.46
C GLN A 251 0.96 -0.88 12.66
N THR A 252 0.85 -2.20 12.82
CA THR A 252 1.77 -3.18 12.22
C THR A 252 1.94 -2.98 10.71
N LEU A 253 0.85 -2.80 9.96
CA LEU A 253 0.94 -2.63 8.51
C LEU A 253 1.66 -1.32 8.12
N ALA A 254 1.41 -0.22 8.84
CA ALA A 254 2.09 1.04 8.59
C ALA A 254 3.58 0.96 8.95
N ASP A 255 3.92 0.32 10.07
CA ASP A 255 5.30 0.14 10.52
C ASP A 255 6.08 -0.79 9.58
N GLU A 256 5.45 -1.84 9.07
CA GLU A 256 6.06 -2.77 8.11
C GLU A 256 6.27 -2.12 6.74
N LEU A 257 5.32 -1.30 6.27
CA LEU A 257 5.51 -0.51 5.05
C LEU A 257 6.65 0.49 5.20
N LYS A 258 6.73 1.16 6.36
CA LYS A 258 7.85 2.06 6.68
C LYS A 258 9.18 1.31 6.74
N ARG A 259 9.22 0.13 7.38
CA ARG A 259 10.40 -0.75 7.41
C ARG A 259 10.82 -1.19 6.01
N ASN A 260 9.86 -1.50 5.13
CA ASN A 260 10.15 -1.81 3.74
C ASN A 260 10.81 -0.61 3.03
N ALA A 261 10.29 0.61 3.20
CA ALA A 261 10.90 1.81 2.64
C ALA A 261 12.33 2.05 3.19
N GLU A 262 12.53 1.91 4.50
CA GLU A 262 13.85 2.07 5.15
C GLU A 262 14.86 1.02 4.71
N THR A 263 14.44 -0.23 4.50
CA THR A 263 15.31 -1.32 3.99
C THR A 263 15.64 -1.17 2.51
N LEU A 264 14.75 -0.55 1.72
CA LEU A 264 14.98 -0.25 0.30
C LEU A 264 15.89 0.96 0.10
N MET A 265 15.86 1.96 0.99
CA MET A 265 16.68 3.18 0.89
C MET A 265 18.19 2.93 0.63
N PRO A 266 18.91 2.06 1.38
CA PRO A 266 20.32 1.80 1.09
C PRO A 266 20.54 1.08 -0.26
N ARG A 267 19.59 0.23 -0.68
CA ARG A 267 19.67 -0.45 -1.99
C ARG A 267 19.53 0.56 -3.14
N PHE A 268 18.72 1.61 -2.97
CA PHE A 268 18.64 2.69 -3.94
C PHE A 268 19.95 3.48 -4.05
N ILE A 269 20.65 3.74 -2.95
CA ILE A 269 21.97 4.39 -2.99
C ILE A 269 22.96 3.54 -3.80
N VAL A 270 22.99 2.23 -3.56
CA VAL A 270 23.83 1.30 -4.34
C VAL A 270 23.44 1.30 -5.83
N ALA A 271 22.15 1.24 -6.15
CA ALA A 271 21.69 1.27 -7.53
C ALA A 271 22.04 2.59 -8.25
N ILE A 272 21.84 3.73 -7.59
CA ILE A 272 22.19 5.05 -8.15
C ILE A 272 23.70 5.17 -8.33
N THR A 273 24.51 4.74 -7.35
CA THR A 273 25.98 4.77 -7.49
C THR A 273 26.47 3.90 -8.64
N LEU A 274 25.94 2.67 -8.79
CA LEU A 274 26.23 1.81 -9.94
C LEU A 274 25.81 2.46 -11.26
N LEU A 275 24.64 3.09 -11.31
CA LEU A 275 24.16 3.79 -12.49
C LEU A 275 25.04 4.98 -12.85
N VAL A 276 25.48 5.79 -11.87
CA VAL A 276 26.40 6.91 -12.08
C VAL A 276 27.75 6.39 -12.60
N LEU A 277 28.30 5.33 -12.00
CA LEU A 277 29.55 4.71 -12.44
C LEU A 277 29.45 4.17 -13.88
N PHE A 278 28.39 3.42 -14.17
CA PHE A 278 28.10 2.94 -15.52
C PHE A 278 27.96 4.12 -16.50
N SER A 279 27.26 5.18 -16.09
CA SER A 279 27.06 6.36 -16.92
C SER A 279 28.37 7.09 -17.23
N MET A 280 29.25 7.20 -16.24
CA MET A 280 30.60 7.74 -16.42
C MET A 280 31.42 6.91 -17.40
N LEU A 281 31.40 5.57 -17.26
CA LEU A 281 32.12 4.65 -18.15
C LEU A 281 31.63 4.74 -19.60
N CYS A 282 30.31 4.76 -19.82
CA CYS A 282 29.72 4.92 -21.16
C CYS A 282 30.02 6.29 -21.79
N SER A 283 30.30 7.31 -20.97
CA SER A 283 30.63 8.66 -21.45
C SER A 283 32.08 8.81 -21.89
N ILE A 284 32.94 7.82 -21.63
CA ILE A 284 34.34 7.80 -22.07
C ILE A 284 34.41 7.51 -23.57
N ALA A 285 35.17 8.32 -24.30
CA ALA A 285 35.46 8.14 -25.71
C ALA A 285 36.93 7.72 -25.89
N PHE A 286 37.20 6.84 -26.85
CA PHE A 286 38.56 6.41 -27.21
C PHE A 286 39.01 7.08 -28.50
N ILE A 287 40.33 7.22 -28.67
CA ILE A 287 40.92 7.74 -29.90
C ILE A 287 40.94 6.62 -30.95
N ASP A 288 40.45 6.91 -32.16
CA ASP A 288 40.38 5.95 -33.27
C ASP A 288 41.75 5.30 -33.54
N GLY A 289 41.80 3.97 -33.58
CA GLY A 289 43.03 3.21 -33.82
C GLY A 289 43.97 3.06 -32.62
N THR A 290 43.62 3.57 -31.42
CA THR A 290 44.40 3.35 -30.19
C THR A 290 43.51 3.01 -28.98
N TYR A 291 44.09 2.45 -27.92
CA TYR A 291 43.39 2.16 -26.66
C TYR A 291 43.42 3.32 -25.65
N TYR A 292 43.84 4.52 -26.07
CA TYR A 292 43.93 5.68 -25.19
C TYR A 292 42.61 6.47 -25.16
N ILE A 293 42.30 7.02 -23.98
CA ILE A 293 41.09 7.81 -23.73
C ILE A 293 41.25 9.20 -24.34
N ASP A 294 40.24 9.66 -25.06
CA ASP A 294 40.12 11.02 -25.53
C ASP A 294 39.45 11.89 -24.45
N TRP A 295 40.25 12.65 -23.70
CA TRP A 295 39.75 13.52 -22.63
C TRP A 295 39.11 14.82 -23.12
N VAL A 296 39.16 15.11 -24.42
CA VAL A 296 38.45 16.25 -25.02
C VAL A 296 37.01 15.85 -25.35
N LEU A 297 36.79 14.62 -25.81
CA LEU A 297 35.47 14.07 -26.17
C LEU A 297 34.75 13.32 -25.04
N SER A 298 35.50 12.83 -24.05
CA SER A 298 34.93 12.18 -22.86
C SER A 298 34.21 13.20 -22.00
N LYS A 299 32.99 12.90 -21.55
CA LYS A 299 32.17 13.82 -20.73
C LYS A 299 31.70 13.19 -19.40
N PRO A 300 32.60 12.62 -18.56
CA PRO A 300 32.22 11.91 -17.34
C PRO A 300 31.56 12.82 -16.29
N ILE A 301 31.98 14.08 -16.18
CA ILE A 301 31.35 15.05 -15.27
C ILE A 301 29.92 15.35 -15.71
N LEU A 302 29.68 15.46 -17.02
CA LEU A 302 28.35 15.69 -17.56
C LEU A 302 27.40 14.53 -17.23
N ALA A 303 27.91 13.28 -17.22
CA ALA A 303 27.15 12.11 -16.77
C ALA A 303 26.66 12.23 -15.32
N ILE A 304 27.50 12.70 -14.41
CA ILE A 304 27.11 12.97 -13.01
C ILE A 304 26.05 14.07 -12.96
N MET A 305 26.26 15.15 -13.72
CA MET A 305 25.33 16.28 -13.76
C MET A 305 23.97 15.93 -14.34
N GLY A 306 23.86 14.92 -15.21
CA GLY A 306 22.58 14.39 -15.69
C GLY A 306 21.77 13.71 -14.60
N VAL A 307 22.43 12.99 -13.67
CA VAL A 307 21.76 12.44 -12.49
C VAL A 307 21.33 13.55 -11.52
N VAL A 308 22.17 14.57 -11.34
CA VAL A 308 21.80 15.78 -10.57
C VAL A 308 20.60 16.48 -11.18
N ASN A 309 20.53 16.58 -12.52
CA ASN A 309 19.39 17.15 -13.24
C ASN A 309 18.07 16.43 -12.90
N ALA A 310 18.07 15.08 -12.94
CA ALA A 310 16.91 14.29 -12.55
C ALA A 310 16.56 14.49 -11.05
N GLY A 311 17.57 14.54 -10.18
CA GLY A 311 17.43 14.82 -8.75
C GLY A 311 16.79 16.18 -8.47
N MET A 312 17.18 17.22 -9.20
CA MET A 312 16.55 18.54 -9.13
C MET A 312 15.06 18.46 -9.50
N GLY A 313 14.71 17.75 -10.58
CA GLY A 313 13.32 17.56 -10.99
C GLY A 313 12.47 16.89 -9.90
N ILE A 314 13.03 15.88 -9.23
CA ILE A 314 12.42 15.19 -8.09
C ILE A 314 12.19 16.16 -6.92
N LEU A 315 13.25 16.89 -6.50
CA LEU A 315 13.17 17.83 -5.37
C LEU A 315 12.14 18.94 -5.62
N THR A 316 12.12 19.48 -6.83
CA THR A 316 11.17 20.52 -7.24
C THR A 316 9.74 20.01 -7.23
N SER A 317 9.47 18.83 -7.79
CA SER A 317 8.12 18.24 -7.78
C SER A 317 7.61 17.96 -6.37
N VAL A 318 8.45 17.32 -5.54
CA VAL A 318 8.08 16.97 -4.17
C VAL A 318 7.82 18.23 -3.35
N GLY A 319 8.74 19.21 -3.41
CA GLY A 319 8.60 20.47 -2.70
C GLY A 319 7.40 21.28 -3.17
N PHE A 320 7.20 21.39 -4.49
CA PHE A 320 6.04 22.08 -5.07
C PHE A 320 4.73 21.49 -4.57
N LEU A 321 4.53 20.18 -4.68
CA LEU A 321 3.27 19.54 -4.27
C LEU A 321 3.01 19.65 -2.77
N MET A 322 4.05 19.60 -1.94
CA MET A 322 3.94 19.83 -0.50
C MET A 322 3.51 21.26 -0.18
N LEU A 323 4.00 22.27 -0.93
CA LEU A 323 3.54 23.67 -0.77
C LEU A 323 2.05 23.83 -1.09
N PHE A 324 1.51 23.06 -2.04
CA PHE A 324 0.07 23.02 -2.35
C PHE A 324 -0.74 22.14 -1.39
N GLY A 325 -0.12 21.59 -0.34
CA GLY A 325 -0.81 20.82 0.69
C GLY A 325 -1.12 19.36 0.31
N MET A 326 -0.51 18.83 -0.76
CA MET A 326 -0.66 17.42 -1.11
C MET A 326 -0.05 16.52 -0.02
N PRO A 327 -0.76 15.48 0.45
CA PRO A 327 -0.23 14.56 1.44
C PRO A 327 0.90 13.69 0.86
N TYR A 328 1.90 13.43 1.69
CA TYR A 328 3.00 12.51 1.40
C TYR A 328 2.68 11.10 1.89
N SER A 329 2.89 10.11 1.01
CA SER A 329 2.76 8.67 1.29
C SER A 329 4.11 7.98 1.08
N GLU A 330 4.38 6.92 1.85
CA GLU A 330 5.64 6.17 1.79
C GLU A 330 5.89 5.52 0.41
N ILE A 331 4.84 5.28 -0.40
CA ILE A 331 4.98 4.77 -1.77
C ILE A 331 5.74 5.76 -2.67
N VAL A 332 5.65 7.06 -2.39
CA VAL A 332 6.38 8.12 -3.13
C VAL A 332 7.90 7.95 -2.98
N ALA A 333 8.38 7.21 -1.96
CA ALA A 333 9.80 6.92 -1.78
C ALA A 333 10.42 6.09 -2.93
N VAL A 334 9.61 5.40 -3.74
CA VAL A 334 10.09 4.63 -4.92
C VAL A 334 10.27 5.52 -6.16
N MET A 335 9.59 6.67 -6.22
CA MET A 335 9.62 7.59 -7.36
C MET A 335 11.03 8.01 -7.83
N PRO A 336 12.00 8.33 -6.95
CA PRO A 336 13.32 8.79 -7.38
C PRO A 336 14.03 7.82 -8.32
N PHE A 337 13.90 6.51 -8.09
CA PHE A 337 14.53 5.50 -8.93
C PHE A 337 13.99 5.54 -10.38
N LEU A 338 12.67 5.63 -10.53
CA LEU A 338 11.99 5.71 -11.82
C LEU A 338 12.41 6.98 -12.57
N VAL A 339 12.37 8.13 -11.91
CA VAL A 339 12.68 9.43 -12.54
C VAL A 339 14.16 9.56 -12.89
N VAL A 340 15.07 9.03 -12.07
CA VAL A 340 16.51 8.99 -12.41
C VAL A 340 16.76 8.13 -13.65
N ALA A 341 16.09 6.98 -13.78
CA ALA A 341 16.23 6.12 -14.97
C ALA A 341 15.81 6.86 -16.25
N VAL A 342 14.64 7.52 -16.25
CA VAL A 342 14.16 8.32 -17.38
C VAL A 342 15.07 9.52 -17.65
N GLY A 343 15.54 10.20 -16.61
CA GLY A 343 16.43 11.36 -16.75
C GLY A 343 17.78 11.01 -17.37
N VAL A 344 18.34 9.84 -17.02
CA VAL A 344 19.63 9.37 -17.55
C VAL A 344 19.52 8.95 -19.02
N ASP A 345 18.40 8.35 -19.42
CA ASP A 345 18.14 8.06 -20.84
C ASP A 345 18.13 9.35 -21.69
N ASN A 346 17.37 10.35 -21.25
CA ASN A 346 17.31 11.67 -21.92
C ASN A 346 18.68 12.37 -21.96
N MET A 347 19.49 12.21 -20.92
CA MET A 347 20.86 12.70 -20.87
C MET A 347 21.73 12.06 -21.95
N PHE A 348 21.71 10.74 -22.07
CA PHE A 348 22.46 10.02 -23.09
C PHE A 348 22.01 10.34 -24.51
N LEU A 349 20.71 10.49 -24.72
CA LEU A 349 20.15 10.89 -26.01
C LEU A 349 20.72 12.24 -26.47
N MET A 350 20.78 13.23 -25.57
CA MET A 350 21.29 14.56 -25.91
C MET A 350 22.83 14.57 -26.10
N VAL A 351 23.56 13.79 -25.29
CA VAL A 351 25.01 13.62 -25.47
C VAL A 351 25.34 12.85 -26.76
N ALA A 352 24.50 11.92 -27.18
CA ALA A 352 24.64 11.23 -28.46
C ALA A 352 24.35 12.17 -29.65
N ALA A 353 23.30 13.00 -29.55
CA ALA A 353 22.94 13.95 -30.59
C ALA A 353 24.05 14.98 -30.86
N ILE A 354 24.63 15.58 -29.81
CA ILE A 354 25.74 16.54 -29.98
C ILE A 354 27.00 15.88 -30.55
N ARG A 355 27.24 14.59 -30.28
CA ARG A 355 28.37 13.83 -30.86
C ARG A 355 28.21 13.58 -32.35
N ARG A 356 26.97 13.55 -32.87
CA ARG A 356 26.69 13.40 -34.31
C ARG A 356 26.88 14.71 -35.10
N THR A 357 26.90 15.85 -34.42
CA THR A 357 27.17 17.16 -35.07
C THR A 357 28.65 17.30 -35.42
N SER A 358 28.96 17.96 -36.54
CA SER A 358 30.35 18.16 -36.95
C SER A 358 31.12 19.01 -35.94
N ARG A 359 32.33 18.57 -35.57
CA ARG A 359 33.21 19.31 -34.64
C ARG A 359 33.78 20.59 -35.22
N SER A 360 33.69 20.79 -36.54
CA SER A 360 34.16 21.99 -37.24
C SER A 360 33.20 23.18 -37.11
N LEU A 361 31.94 22.94 -36.74
CA LEU A 361 30.92 23.99 -36.59
C LEU A 361 31.06 24.73 -35.25
N PRO A 362 30.70 26.03 -35.20
CA PRO A 362 30.70 26.78 -33.96
C PRO A 362 29.70 26.19 -32.96
N VAL A 363 29.99 26.32 -31.66
CA VAL A 363 29.19 25.69 -30.59
C VAL A 363 27.71 26.05 -30.65
N ALA A 364 27.38 27.29 -31.03
CA ALA A 364 26.00 27.75 -31.12
C ALA A 364 25.20 27.06 -32.24
N GLU A 365 25.85 26.68 -33.33
CA GLU A 365 25.24 25.95 -34.44
C GLU A 365 25.09 24.46 -34.08
N ARG A 366 26.15 23.85 -33.51
CA ARG A 366 26.10 22.47 -32.99
C ARG A 366 24.99 22.27 -31.96
N MET A 367 24.84 23.21 -31.02
CA MET A 367 23.78 23.13 -30.02
C MET A 367 22.38 23.32 -30.65
N GLY A 368 22.26 24.18 -31.66
CA GLY A 368 21.02 24.34 -32.43
C GLY A 368 20.61 23.04 -33.11
N GLU A 369 21.54 22.39 -33.84
CA GLU A 369 21.29 21.09 -34.47
C GLU A 369 20.94 20.01 -33.45
N CYS A 370 21.74 19.89 -32.38
CA CYS A 370 21.50 18.94 -31.30
C CYS A 370 20.11 19.11 -30.66
N MET A 371 19.71 20.34 -30.35
CA MET A 371 18.39 20.61 -29.74
C MET A 371 17.25 20.36 -30.72
N SER A 372 17.44 20.62 -32.01
CA SER A 372 16.40 20.40 -33.01
C SER A 372 16.02 18.93 -33.19
N ASP A 373 16.94 18.01 -32.90
CA ASP A 373 16.74 16.55 -32.96
C ASP A 373 16.39 15.99 -31.57
N ALA A 374 17.30 16.12 -30.60
CA ALA A 374 17.15 15.50 -29.28
C ALA A 374 15.99 16.09 -28.47
N ALA A 375 15.79 17.41 -28.45
CA ALA A 375 14.77 18.02 -27.60
C ALA A 375 13.35 17.70 -28.07
N VAL A 376 13.15 17.49 -29.39
CA VAL A 376 11.87 17.03 -29.94
C VAL A 376 11.57 15.61 -29.47
N SER A 377 12.56 14.71 -29.56
CA SER A 377 12.41 13.33 -29.09
C SER A 377 12.14 13.26 -27.58
N ILE A 378 12.88 14.02 -26.77
CA ILE A 378 12.68 14.10 -25.31
C ILE A 378 11.33 14.72 -24.96
N LEU A 379 10.87 15.75 -25.69
CA LEU A 379 9.55 16.34 -25.46
C LEU A 379 8.45 15.29 -25.68
N ILE A 380 8.56 14.47 -26.72
CA ILE A 380 7.60 13.40 -27.01
C ILE A 380 7.57 12.41 -25.85
N THR A 381 8.73 11.88 -25.43
CA THR A 381 8.81 10.88 -24.35
C THR A 381 8.30 11.44 -23.01
N ALA A 382 8.76 12.63 -22.62
CA ALA A 382 8.33 13.26 -21.37
C ALA A 382 6.82 13.58 -21.36
N THR A 383 6.27 13.98 -22.50
CA THR A 383 4.83 14.25 -22.63
C THR A 383 4.02 12.95 -22.58
N THR A 384 4.45 11.89 -23.25
CA THR A 384 3.77 10.58 -23.19
C THR A 384 3.83 9.97 -21.79
N ASP A 385 4.95 10.12 -21.08
CA ASP A 385 5.09 9.67 -19.70
C ASP A 385 4.20 10.49 -18.77
N ALA A 386 4.21 11.82 -18.87
CA ALA A 386 3.35 12.70 -18.09
C ALA A 386 1.85 12.40 -18.34
N PHE A 387 1.44 12.13 -19.58
CA PHE A 387 0.08 11.69 -19.87
C PHE A 387 -0.24 10.31 -19.28
N SER A 388 0.68 9.36 -19.36
CA SER A 388 0.50 8.01 -18.78
C SER A 388 0.30 8.08 -17.26
N PHE A 389 1.11 8.89 -16.56
CA PHE A 389 0.90 9.16 -15.14
C PHE A 389 -0.36 10.00 -14.87
N GLY A 390 -0.72 10.91 -15.77
CA GLY A 390 -1.97 11.67 -15.70
C GLY A 390 -3.21 10.76 -15.76
N VAL A 391 -3.20 9.76 -16.63
CA VAL A 391 -4.25 8.71 -16.66
C VAL A 391 -4.23 7.89 -15.37
N GLY A 392 -3.04 7.52 -14.88
CA GLY A 392 -2.88 6.83 -13.59
C GLY A 392 -3.42 7.64 -12.40
N ALA A 393 -3.34 8.97 -12.45
CA ALA A 393 -3.86 9.85 -11.42
C ALA A 393 -5.41 9.89 -11.37
N ILE A 394 -6.13 9.40 -12.38
CA ILE A 394 -7.61 9.32 -12.37
C ILE A 394 -8.10 8.14 -11.50
N THR A 395 -7.20 7.31 -10.98
CA THR A 395 -7.54 6.20 -10.09
C THR A 395 -8.23 6.65 -8.80
N SER A 396 -9.17 5.84 -8.32
CA SER A 396 -9.92 6.11 -7.09
C SER A 396 -9.13 5.76 -5.82
N LEU A 397 -7.99 5.06 -5.95
CA LEU A 397 -7.10 4.65 -4.86
C LEU A 397 -6.15 5.80 -4.48
N PRO A 398 -6.24 6.38 -3.26
CA PRO A 398 -5.41 7.52 -2.87
C PRO A 398 -3.91 7.29 -2.99
N ALA A 399 -3.41 6.11 -2.63
CA ALA A 399 -1.97 5.84 -2.66
C ALA A 399 -1.40 5.94 -4.09
N VAL A 400 -2.10 5.37 -5.07
CA VAL A 400 -1.70 5.39 -6.48
C VAL A 400 -1.92 6.78 -7.08
N HIS A 401 -3.03 7.44 -6.77
CA HIS A 401 -3.29 8.82 -7.18
C HIS A 401 -2.14 9.75 -6.76
N ILE A 402 -1.77 9.72 -5.47
CA ILE A 402 -0.67 10.52 -4.92
C ILE A 402 0.63 10.19 -5.68
N PHE A 403 1.02 8.92 -5.77
CA PHE A 403 2.22 8.49 -6.47
C PHE A 403 2.28 8.98 -7.94
N CYS A 404 1.18 8.85 -8.68
CA CYS A 404 1.09 9.26 -10.07
C CYS A 404 1.23 10.78 -10.25
N VAL A 405 0.60 11.59 -9.38
CA VAL A 405 0.74 13.06 -9.46
C VAL A 405 2.17 13.50 -9.15
N TYR A 406 2.80 12.96 -8.09
CA TYR A 406 4.20 13.24 -7.77
C TYR A 406 5.15 12.86 -8.91
N THR A 407 4.98 11.67 -9.48
CA THR A 407 5.85 11.15 -10.55
C THR A 407 5.66 11.88 -11.87
N GLY A 408 4.41 12.12 -12.29
CA GLY A 408 4.12 12.84 -13.53
C GLY A 408 4.67 14.26 -13.51
N LEU A 409 4.52 14.96 -12.38
CA LEU A 409 5.08 16.31 -12.23
C LEU A 409 6.62 16.29 -12.13
N ALA A 410 7.21 15.25 -11.53
CA ALA A 410 8.67 15.09 -11.46
C ALA A 410 9.28 14.88 -12.85
N ILE A 411 8.64 14.08 -13.71
CA ILE A 411 9.08 13.88 -15.10
C ILE A 411 8.96 15.18 -15.90
N TRP A 412 7.86 15.94 -15.69
CA TRP A 412 7.68 17.23 -16.35
C TRP A 412 8.75 18.26 -15.96
N PHE A 413 9.07 18.39 -14.66
CA PHE A 413 10.18 19.24 -14.21
C PHE A 413 11.54 18.72 -14.64
N ALA A 414 11.76 17.40 -14.63
CA ALA A 414 13.00 16.80 -15.13
C ALA A 414 13.22 17.13 -16.63
N PHE A 415 12.15 17.14 -17.44
CA PHE A 415 12.19 17.61 -18.82
C PHE A 415 12.57 19.09 -18.93
N ILE A 416 11.91 19.97 -18.15
CA ILE A 416 12.22 21.41 -18.16
C ILE A 416 13.69 21.64 -17.79
N TYR A 417 14.21 20.94 -16.79
CA TYR A 417 15.61 21.03 -16.40
C TYR A 417 16.55 20.40 -17.42
N GLN A 418 16.13 19.33 -18.12
CA GLN A 418 16.90 18.74 -19.20
C GLN A 418 17.16 19.75 -20.33
N ILE A 419 16.13 20.47 -20.78
CA ILE A 419 16.25 21.46 -21.87
C ILE A 419 16.87 22.79 -21.42
N THR A 420 16.94 23.07 -20.11
CA THR A 420 17.51 24.31 -19.57
C THR A 420 18.87 24.07 -18.91
N PHE A 421 18.89 23.52 -17.70
CA PHE A 421 20.07 23.26 -16.89
C PHE A 421 21.07 22.33 -17.60
N PHE A 422 20.60 21.14 -18.01
CA PHE A 422 21.50 20.16 -18.64
C PHE A 422 21.96 20.60 -20.03
N ALA A 423 21.08 21.23 -20.82
CA ALA A 423 21.43 21.83 -22.10
C ALA A 423 22.50 22.93 -21.96
N ALA A 424 22.37 23.81 -20.96
CA ALA A 424 23.35 24.88 -20.71
C ALA A 424 24.72 24.30 -20.28
N LEU A 425 24.73 23.28 -19.45
CA LEU A 425 25.94 22.54 -19.11
C LEU A 425 26.55 21.89 -20.36
N LEU A 426 25.75 21.26 -21.20
CA LEU A 426 26.24 20.64 -22.43
C LEU A 426 26.87 21.68 -23.37
N ALA A 427 26.27 22.85 -23.53
CA ALA A 427 26.83 23.95 -24.31
C ALA A 427 28.18 24.41 -23.74
N MET A 428 28.31 24.53 -22.42
CA MET A 428 29.57 24.88 -21.75
C MET A 428 30.65 23.82 -21.95
N PHE A 429 30.33 22.53 -21.77
CA PHE A 429 31.28 21.44 -22.04
C PHE A 429 31.68 21.38 -23.52
N THR A 430 30.78 21.73 -24.44
CA THR A 430 31.08 21.80 -25.88
C THR A 430 32.00 22.99 -26.21
N ARG A 431 31.91 24.12 -25.48
CA ARG A 431 32.91 25.21 -25.55
C ARG A 431 34.28 24.79 -25.03
N VAL A 432 34.34 23.92 -24.02
CA VAL A 432 35.61 23.34 -23.52
C VAL A 432 36.22 22.40 -24.57
N GLU A 433 35.38 21.60 -25.21
CA GLU A 433 35.73 20.70 -26.32
C GLU A 433 36.32 21.48 -27.52
N GLU A 434 35.69 22.59 -27.93
CA GLU A 434 36.16 23.47 -29.00
C GLU A 434 37.56 24.07 -28.70
N ARG A 435 37.82 24.41 -27.43
CA ARG A 435 39.13 24.92 -26.98
C ARG A 435 40.21 23.84 -26.89
N GLY A 436 39.87 22.57 -27.10
CA GLY A 436 40.80 21.44 -26.98
C GLY A 436 41.33 21.26 -25.55
N ARG A 437 40.50 21.56 -24.55
CA ARG A 437 40.84 21.38 -23.13
C ARG A 437 40.29 20.06 -22.62
N ASN A 438 41.02 19.47 -21.69
CA ASN A 438 40.60 18.29 -20.95
C ASN A 438 39.33 18.61 -20.15
N THR A 439 38.28 17.80 -20.31
CA THR A 439 37.00 18.00 -19.62
C THR A 439 37.06 17.74 -18.12
N LEU A 440 38.04 16.97 -17.65
CA LEU A 440 38.21 16.63 -16.24
C LEU A 440 39.10 17.65 -15.50
N LEU A 441 40.26 17.97 -16.07
CA LEU A 441 41.29 18.80 -15.43
C LEU A 441 41.28 20.26 -15.91
N GLY A 442 40.57 20.59 -17.00
CA GLY A 442 40.55 21.93 -17.59
C GLY A 442 41.86 22.39 -18.24
N VAL A 443 42.89 21.54 -18.25
CA VAL A 443 44.22 21.79 -18.85
C VAL A 443 44.16 21.56 -20.37
N GLN A 444 45.03 22.22 -21.15
CA GLN A 444 45.14 21.99 -22.59
C GLN A 444 45.50 20.52 -22.86
N ALA A 445 44.70 19.83 -23.69
CA ALA A 445 44.95 18.44 -24.04
C ALA A 445 46.10 18.34 -25.05
N LEU A 446 46.96 17.34 -24.88
CA LEU A 446 48.04 17.02 -25.80
C LEU A 446 47.47 16.37 -27.07
N PRO A 447 47.86 16.83 -28.27
CA PRO A 447 47.38 16.28 -29.53
C PRO A 447 47.94 14.88 -29.80
N GLU A 448 47.24 14.13 -30.65
CA GLU A 448 47.56 12.75 -31.06
C GLU A 448 48.98 12.59 -31.64
N SER A 449 49.54 13.63 -32.24
CA SER A 449 50.92 13.64 -32.77
C SER A 449 52.00 13.41 -31.69
N ASP A 450 51.70 13.75 -30.43
CA ASP A 450 52.69 13.83 -29.36
C ASP A 450 52.69 12.58 -28.47
N ILE A 451 51.96 11.51 -28.84
CA ILE A 451 51.88 10.23 -28.11
C ILE A 451 53.27 9.70 -27.75
N LYS A 452 54.25 9.82 -28.67
CA LYS A 452 55.61 9.30 -28.49
C LYS A 452 56.44 10.10 -27.47
N VAL A 453 56.12 11.37 -27.24
CA VAL A 453 56.91 12.30 -26.41
C VAL A 453 56.31 12.47 -25.01
N ALA A 454 55.03 12.11 -24.81
CA ALA A 454 54.33 12.29 -23.54
C ALA A 454 54.74 11.32 -22.42
N THR A 455 54.72 11.82 -21.17
CA THR A 455 54.95 11.05 -19.92
C THR A 455 53.81 10.04 -19.69
N TRP A 456 54.05 8.92 -18.99
CA TRP A 456 53.01 7.90 -18.71
C TRP A 456 51.72 8.47 -18.07
N SER A 457 51.84 9.40 -17.12
CA SER A 457 50.69 10.08 -16.52
C SER A 457 49.93 10.97 -17.51
N GLN A 458 50.64 11.69 -18.38
CA GLN A 458 50.05 12.50 -19.45
C GLN A 458 49.41 11.63 -20.52
N ARG A 459 49.95 10.42 -20.76
CA ARG A 459 49.39 9.43 -21.68
C ARG A 459 48.02 8.91 -21.26
N ILE A 460 47.84 8.73 -19.94
CA ILE A 460 46.58 8.21 -19.41
C ILE A 460 45.56 9.31 -19.19
N PHE A 461 45.98 10.52 -18.78
CA PHE A 461 45.06 11.54 -18.27
C PHE A 461 44.94 12.82 -19.12
N ASN A 462 45.75 13.05 -20.17
CA ASN A 462 45.78 14.35 -20.86
C ASN A 462 45.89 14.31 -22.39
N LEU A 463 45.58 13.18 -23.05
CA LEU A 463 45.43 13.14 -24.51
C LEU A 463 44.03 13.56 -24.97
N GLY A 464 43.97 14.15 -26.16
CA GLY A 464 42.71 14.35 -26.85
C GLY A 464 42.89 14.68 -28.32
N SER A 465 41.90 14.30 -29.14
CA SER A 465 41.92 14.60 -30.57
C SER A 465 41.54 16.05 -30.85
N LYS A 466 42.29 16.71 -31.73
CA LYS A 466 41.92 18.03 -32.25
C LYS A 466 41.02 17.88 -33.48
N PRO A 467 40.06 18.79 -33.68
CA PRO A 467 39.26 18.76 -34.89
C PRO A 467 40.13 19.03 -36.12
N ASN A 468 39.96 18.26 -37.19
CA ASN A 468 40.70 18.44 -38.44
C ASN A 468 40.00 19.50 -39.32
N PRO A 469 40.54 20.72 -39.48
CA PRO A 469 39.88 21.79 -40.23
C PRO A 469 39.79 21.53 -41.75
N LEU A 470 40.56 20.55 -42.27
CA LEU A 470 40.62 20.19 -43.69
C LEU A 470 39.53 19.19 -44.12
N SER A 471 38.91 18.47 -43.18
CA SER A 471 37.80 17.56 -43.46
C SER A 471 36.50 18.26 -43.08
N GLY A 472 35.68 18.63 -44.06
CA GLY A 472 34.45 19.41 -43.85
C GLY A 472 33.45 18.78 -42.86
N ASN A 473 33.53 17.45 -42.67
CA ASN A 473 32.73 16.69 -41.70
C ASN A 473 33.66 15.86 -40.79
N ASP A 474 34.03 16.41 -39.64
CA ASP A 474 34.80 15.70 -38.60
C ASP A 474 33.85 15.14 -37.53
N VAL A 475 33.16 14.06 -37.88
CA VAL A 475 32.23 13.33 -36.99
C VAL A 475 32.91 12.04 -36.56
N LYS A 476 33.15 11.89 -35.25
CA LYS A 476 33.64 10.64 -34.67
C LYS A 476 32.46 9.75 -34.28
N GLU A 477 32.30 8.65 -34.99
CA GLU A 477 31.27 7.66 -34.70
C GLU A 477 31.61 6.85 -33.45
N ALA A 478 30.61 6.53 -32.63
CA ALA A 478 30.82 5.66 -31.48
C ALA A 478 31.02 4.20 -31.95
N ALA A 479 31.86 3.43 -31.26
CA ALA A 479 32.08 2.01 -31.58
C ALA A 479 30.77 1.19 -31.64
N ILE A 480 29.81 1.54 -30.78
CA ILE A 480 28.47 0.91 -30.76
C ILE A 480 27.68 1.22 -32.03
N SER A 481 27.73 2.44 -32.57
CA SER A 481 27.01 2.75 -33.80
C SER A 481 27.57 2.01 -35.01
N VAL A 482 28.90 1.78 -35.04
CA VAL A 482 29.56 0.95 -36.05
C VAL A 482 29.07 -0.50 -35.95
N PHE A 483 29.01 -1.08 -34.74
CA PHE A 483 28.46 -2.42 -34.53
C PHE A 483 27.01 -2.55 -35.03
N PHE A 484 26.14 -1.58 -34.69
CA PHE A 484 24.74 -1.61 -35.12
C PHE A 484 24.60 -1.46 -36.65
N ARG A 485 25.37 -0.57 -37.27
CA ARG A 485 25.33 -0.33 -38.72
C ARG A 485 25.89 -1.50 -39.52
N ASP A 486 27.04 -2.03 -39.11
CA ASP A 486 27.83 -2.93 -39.96
C ASP A 486 27.55 -4.41 -39.66
N TRP A 487 27.11 -4.76 -38.45
CA TRP A 487 26.85 -6.16 -38.05
C TRP A 487 25.37 -6.43 -37.76
N TYR A 488 24.74 -5.65 -36.88
CA TYR A 488 23.36 -5.92 -36.44
C TYR A 488 22.30 -5.63 -37.52
N ALA A 489 22.37 -4.46 -38.16
CA ALA A 489 21.38 -4.08 -39.17
C ALA A 489 21.37 -5.01 -40.40
N PRO A 490 22.52 -5.42 -40.98
CA PRO A 490 22.54 -6.39 -42.08
C PRO A 490 22.00 -7.76 -41.67
N LEU A 491 22.30 -8.22 -40.46
CA LEU A 491 21.77 -9.48 -39.91
C LEU A 491 20.24 -9.44 -39.83
N LEU A 492 19.66 -8.37 -39.30
CA LEU A 492 18.21 -8.21 -39.15
C LEU A 492 17.50 -7.99 -40.50
N MET A 493 18.16 -7.37 -41.47
CA MET A 493 17.62 -7.12 -42.82
C MET A 493 17.61 -8.37 -43.70
N ASN A 494 18.29 -9.46 -43.30
CA ASN A 494 18.21 -10.73 -43.99
C ASN A 494 16.76 -11.28 -43.94
N ARG A 495 16.22 -11.66 -45.10
CA ARG A 495 14.82 -12.13 -45.26
C ARG A 495 14.49 -13.32 -44.35
N VAL A 496 15.44 -14.25 -44.18
CA VAL A 496 15.25 -15.44 -43.34
C VAL A 496 15.19 -15.05 -41.87
N VAL A 497 16.14 -14.24 -41.40
CA VAL A 497 16.20 -13.76 -40.01
C VAL A 497 14.96 -12.95 -39.66
N ARG A 498 14.50 -12.09 -40.58
CA ARG A 498 13.25 -11.34 -40.40
C ARG A 498 12.04 -12.28 -40.26
N GLY A 499 11.95 -13.33 -41.09
CA GLY A 499 10.88 -14.32 -40.98
C GLY A 499 10.91 -15.07 -39.65
N VAL A 500 12.09 -15.51 -39.21
CA VAL A 500 12.28 -16.17 -37.91
C VAL A 500 11.94 -15.24 -36.74
N ALA A 501 12.40 -13.99 -36.77
CA ALA A 501 12.10 -13.00 -35.75
C ALA A 501 10.59 -12.72 -35.66
N MET A 502 9.90 -12.59 -36.79
CA MET A 502 8.45 -12.39 -36.82
C MET A 502 7.70 -13.59 -36.25
N LEU A 503 8.11 -14.82 -36.62
CA LEU A 503 7.56 -16.05 -36.05
C LEU A 503 7.80 -16.12 -34.53
N TRP A 504 8.98 -15.75 -34.06
CA TRP A 504 9.31 -15.68 -32.64
C TRP A 504 8.42 -14.67 -31.89
N TYR A 505 8.17 -13.49 -32.46
CA TYR A 505 7.25 -12.51 -31.88
C TYR A 505 5.81 -13.01 -31.82
N ILE A 506 5.35 -13.78 -32.82
CA ILE A 506 4.02 -14.40 -32.79
C ILE A 506 3.92 -15.43 -31.67
N ILE A 507 4.95 -16.27 -31.49
CA ILE A 507 5.04 -17.22 -30.37
C ILE A 507 5.02 -16.48 -29.02
N TYR A 508 5.81 -15.41 -28.89
CA TYR A 508 5.83 -14.59 -27.69
C TYR A 508 4.45 -13.98 -27.40
N LEU A 509 3.77 -13.43 -28.41
CA LEU A 509 2.42 -12.87 -28.26
C LEU A 509 1.40 -13.94 -27.84
N TYR A 510 1.50 -15.15 -28.37
CA TYR A 510 0.64 -16.27 -27.96
C TYR A 510 0.84 -16.60 -26.48
N PHE A 511 2.08 -16.74 -26.01
CA PHE A 511 2.36 -17.00 -24.60
C PHE A 511 1.99 -15.83 -23.69
N ALA A 512 2.19 -14.59 -24.14
CA ALA A 512 1.76 -13.41 -23.40
C ALA A 512 0.23 -13.37 -23.25
N TYR A 513 -0.52 -13.64 -24.33
CA TYR A 513 -1.98 -13.75 -24.27
C TYR A 513 -2.43 -14.87 -23.32
N TYR A 514 -1.80 -16.05 -23.42
CA TYR A 514 -2.07 -17.15 -22.48
C TYR A 514 -1.79 -16.74 -21.02
N GLY A 515 -0.68 -16.04 -20.76
CA GLY A 515 -0.35 -15.51 -19.44
C GLY A 515 -1.41 -14.54 -18.91
N VAL A 516 -1.95 -13.67 -19.75
CA VAL A 516 -3.05 -12.74 -19.38
C VAL A 516 -4.30 -13.51 -18.94
N THR A 517 -4.62 -14.65 -19.57
CA THR A 517 -5.79 -15.47 -19.16
C THR A 517 -5.63 -16.16 -17.79
N GLN A 518 -4.41 -16.22 -17.25
CA GLN A 518 -4.10 -16.88 -15.97
C GLN A 518 -3.88 -15.89 -14.82
N ILE A 519 -4.04 -14.60 -15.05
CA ILE A 519 -3.87 -13.59 -14.00
C ILE A 519 -4.96 -13.78 -12.95
N LYS A 520 -4.54 -14.07 -11.72
CA LYS A 520 -5.43 -14.12 -10.56
C LYS A 520 -5.60 -12.72 -10.00
N GLU A 521 -6.85 -12.31 -9.81
CA GLU A 521 -7.18 -11.03 -9.21
C GLU A 521 -7.04 -11.09 -7.68
N GLY A 522 -6.46 -10.04 -7.10
CA GLY A 522 -6.38 -9.86 -5.65
C GLY A 522 -4.99 -9.50 -5.16
N LEU A 523 -4.95 -8.68 -4.12
CA LEU A 523 -3.73 -8.32 -3.41
C LEU A 523 -3.90 -8.77 -1.97
N GLU A 524 -3.29 -9.90 -1.62
CA GLU A 524 -3.28 -10.37 -0.24
C GLU A 524 -2.40 -9.45 0.62
N PRO A 525 -2.84 -9.02 1.82
CA PRO A 525 -2.05 -8.17 2.70
C PRO A 525 -0.66 -8.70 3.02
N VAL A 526 -0.50 -10.04 3.02
CA VAL A 526 0.79 -10.72 3.26
C VAL A 526 1.84 -10.35 2.22
N ASN A 527 1.43 -10.08 0.97
CA ASN A 527 2.34 -9.73 -0.12
C ASN A 527 2.89 -8.30 -0.02
N LEU A 528 2.32 -7.46 0.86
CA LEU A 528 2.80 -6.10 1.12
C LEU A 528 3.88 -6.05 2.21
N LEU A 529 4.04 -7.14 2.96
CA LEU A 529 4.96 -7.23 4.09
C LEU A 529 6.36 -7.63 3.61
N VAL A 530 7.38 -7.20 4.35
CA VAL A 530 8.77 -7.66 4.16
C VAL A 530 8.85 -9.14 4.52
N GLU A 531 9.68 -9.93 3.81
CA GLU A 531 9.79 -11.39 3.97
C GLU A 531 10.00 -11.86 5.42
N ASP A 532 10.77 -11.10 6.22
CA ASP A 532 11.04 -11.37 7.64
C ASP A 532 10.07 -10.62 8.59
N SER A 533 8.82 -10.39 8.18
CA SER A 533 7.82 -9.74 9.03
C SER A 533 7.18 -10.72 10.02
N TYR A 534 7.07 -10.29 11.27
CA TYR A 534 6.35 -11.02 12.34
C TYR A 534 4.85 -11.15 12.05
N ALA A 535 4.30 -10.30 11.16
CA ALA A 535 2.88 -10.31 10.81
C ALA A 535 2.52 -11.40 9.79
N ILE A 536 3.48 -11.87 8.96
CA ILE A 536 3.26 -12.95 7.98
C ILE A 536 2.74 -14.23 8.65
N PRO A 537 3.38 -14.80 9.70
CA PRO A 537 2.85 -16.00 10.35
C PRO A 537 1.48 -15.76 10.97
N HIS A 538 1.21 -14.55 11.49
CA HIS A 538 -0.10 -14.20 12.03
C HIS A 538 -1.20 -14.26 10.94
N TYR A 539 -0.97 -13.64 9.79
CA TYR A 539 -1.92 -13.69 8.67
C TYR A 539 -2.15 -15.11 8.14
N LYS A 540 -1.09 -15.93 8.04
CA LYS A 540 -1.23 -17.34 7.63
C LYS A 540 -2.11 -18.14 8.59
N LEU A 541 -2.01 -17.88 9.90
CA LEU A 541 -2.87 -18.50 10.91
C LEU A 541 -4.33 -18.01 10.79
N LEU A 542 -4.54 -16.70 10.57
CA LEU A 542 -5.87 -16.15 10.29
C LEU A 542 -6.51 -16.82 9.07
N GLN A 543 -5.79 -16.89 7.94
CA GLN A 543 -6.26 -17.55 6.72
C GLN A 543 -6.61 -19.02 6.94
N THR A 544 -5.78 -19.76 7.67
CA THR A 544 -5.92 -21.21 7.84
C THR A 544 -7.02 -21.59 8.82
N TYR A 545 -7.14 -20.86 9.95
CA TYR A 545 -7.97 -21.27 11.07
C TYR A 545 -9.20 -20.40 11.33
N PHE A 546 -9.13 -19.09 11.11
CA PHE A 546 -10.19 -18.14 11.52
C PHE A 546 -11.04 -17.64 10.36
N TRP A 547 -10.44 -17.35 9.20
CA TRP A 547 -11.17 -16.91 8.01
C TRP A 547 -11.87 -18.06 7.27
N LYS A 548 -11.42 -19.30 7.48
CA LYS A 548 -12.10 -20.48 6.95
C LYS A 548 -13.46 -20.71 7.61
N TYR A 549 -13.59 -20.45 8.90
CA TYR A 549 -14.84 -20.63 9.64
C TYR A 549 -14.84 -19.75 10.88
N GLY A 550 -15.87 -18.91 11.01
CA GLY A 550 -16.13 -18.20 12.27
C GLY A 550 -15.95 -16.69 12.25
N ALA A 551 -15.51 -16.10 11.13
CA ALA A 551 -15.53 -14.65 10.94
C ALA A 551 -16.96 -14.09 11.08
N THR A 552 -17.14 -12.94 11.71
CA THR A 552 -18.46 -12.34 11.94
C THR A 552 -18.74 -11.21 10.97
N LEU A 553 -19.96 -11.16 10.43
CA LEU A 553 -20.48 -10.03 9.66
C LEU A 553 -21.60 -9.34 10.45
N GLN A 554 -21.45 -8.04 10.66
CA GLN A 554 -22.50 -7.22 11.24
C GLN A 554 -23.38 -6.64 10.15
N ILE A 555 -24.68 -6.92 10.22
CA ILE A 555 -25.69 -6.40 9.31
C ILE A 555 -26.52 -5.37 10.06
N VAL A 556 -26.76 -4.23 9.43
CA VAL A 556 -27.44 -3.08 10.02
C VAL A 556 -28.68 -2.74 9.23
N VAL A 557 -29.82 -2.70 9.90
CA VAL A 557 -31.09 -2.27 9.34
C VAL A 557 -31.29 -0.80 9.73
N ASN A 558 -31.22 0.08 8.73
CA ASN A 558 -31.29 1.53 8.93
C ASN A 558 -32.72 1.99 9.27
N ASN A 559 -33.71 1.51 8.51
CA ASN A 559 -35.12 1.83 8.69
C ASN A 559 -35.88 0.57 9.08
N ALA A 560 -36.05 0.36 10.37
CA ALA A 560 -36.82 -0.77 10.87
C ALA A 560 -38.34 -0.52 10.71
N PRO A 561 -39.11 -1.50 10.18
CA PRO A 561 -40.57 -1.41 10.18
C PRO A 561 -41.10 -1.57 11.61
N ASP A 562 -42.37 -1.20 11.83
CA ASP A 562 -42.97 -1.33 13.13
C ASP A 562 -43.11 -2.80 13.56
N LEU A 563 -42.33 -3.17 14.59
CA LEU A 563 -42.22 -4.53 15.13
C LEU A 563 -43.45 -4.97 15.95
N ARG A 564 -44.40 -4.07 16.22
CA ARG A 564 -45.71 -4.44 16.78
C ARG A 564 -46.47 -5.38 15.84
N ASN A 565 -46.31 -5.23 14.53
CA ASN A 565 -46.97 -6.07 13.53
C ASN A 565 -46.26 -7.42 13.35
N ALA A 566 -46.96 -8.52 13.58
CA ALA A 566 -46.44 -9.88 13.39
C ALA A 566 -45.93 -10.13 11.95
N ALA A 567 -46.57 -9.56 10.93
CA ALA A 567 -46.15 -9.71 9.54
C ALA A 567 -44.78 -9.04 9.29
N ALA A 568 -44.53 -7.88 9.90
CA ALA A 568 -43.24 -7.19 9.79
C ALA A 568 -42.11 -7.99 10.47
N ARG A 569 -42.38 -8.58 11.66
CA ARG A 569 -41.42 -9.46 12.33
C ARG A 569 -41.11 -10.71 11.50
N GLN A 570 -42.12 -11.30 10.85
CA GLN A 570 -41.91 -12.46 9.97
C GLN A 570 -41.06 -12.11 8.75
N ARG A 571 -41.24 -10.92 8.15
CA ARG A 571 -40.39 -10.44 7.06
C ARG A 571 -38.93 -10.27 7.49
N ILE A 572 -38.69 -9.70 8.67
CA ILE A 572 -37.32 -9.58 9.21
C ILE A 572 -36.70 -10.95 9.43
N ARG A 573 -37.45 -11.94 9.94
CA ARG A 573 -36.94 -13.31 10.08
C ARG A 573 -36.62 -13.95 8.73
N ALA A 574 -37.46 -13.74 7.71
CA ALA A 574 -37.18 -14.22 6.36
C ALA A 574 -35.86 -13.63 5.85
N MET A 575 -35.66 -12.31 5.99
CA MET A 575 -34.41 -11.64 5.63
C MET A 575 -33.20 -12.23 6.39
N VAL A 576 -33.30 -12.42 7.71
CA VAL A 576 -32.23 -13.04 8.51
C VAL A 576 -31.95 -14.46 8.03
N GLY A 577 -32.98 -15.23 7.69
CA GLY A 577 -32.87 -16.57 7.11
C GLY A 577 -32.17 -16.57 5.75
N ASP A 578 -32.48 -15.62 4.89
CA ASP A 578 -31.85 -15.47 3.58
C ASP A 578 -30.35 -15.17 3.73
N PHE A 579 -29.99 -14.28 4.66
CA PHE A 579 -28.59 -14.01 5.00
C PHE A 579 -27.87 -15.24 5.58
N ALA A 580 -28.54 -15.99 6.43
CA ALA A 580 -27.96 -17.16 7.10
C ALA A 580 -27.78 -18.36 6.16
N THR A 581 -28.61 -18.48 5.12
CA THR A 581 -28.61 -19.62 4.18
C THR A 581 -27.75 -19.41 2.94
N THR A 582 -27.09 -18.26 2.80
CA THR A 582 -26.14 -18.04 1.71
C THR A 582 -24.94 -19.00 1.78
N ARG A 583 -24.26 -19.19 0.65
CA ARG A 583 -23.14 -20.13 0.54
C ARG A 583 -22.00 -19.86 1.54
N HIS A 584 -21.65 -18.60 1.73
CA HIS A 584 -20.57 -18.15 2.62
C HIS A 584 -21.02 -17.88 4.06
N SER A 585 -22.28 -18.18 4.39
CA SER A 585 -22.77 -18.17 5.76
C SER A 585 -22.67 -19.57 6.38
N ILE A 586 -22.52 -19.60 7.71
CA ILE A 586 -22.46 -20.86 8.48
C ILE A 586 -23.84 -21.55 8.54
N GLY A 587 -24.92 -20.77 8.56
CA GLY A 587 -26.28 -21.24 8.79
C GLY A 587 -26.95 -20.48 9.95
N MET A 588 -28.19 -20.86 10.28
CA MET A 588 -28.95 -20.26 11.39
C MET A 588 -28.24 -20.41 12.75
N GLU A 589 -27.41 -21.44 12.92
CA GLU A 589 -26.61 -21.66 14.13
C GLU A 589 -25.55 -20.57 14.38
N GLY A 590 -25.16 -19.84 13.33
CA GLY A 590 -24.21 -18.73 13.40
C GLY A 590 -24.85 -17.36 13.54
N VAL A 591 -26.18 -17.27 13.63
CA VAL A 591 -26.91 -16.00 13.71
C VAL A 591 -26.99 -15.56 15.18
N GLN A 592 -26.61 -14.32 15.43
CA GLN A 592 -26.83 -13.63 16.69
C GLN A 592 -27.89 -12.56 16.47
N PHE A 593 -29.11 -12.82 16.94
CA PHE A 593 -30.22 -11.91 16.79
C PHE A 593 -31.00 -11.73 18.10
N TRP A 594 -31.11 -10.49 18.54
CA TRP A 594 -31.73 -10.12 19.82
C TRP A 594 -33.20 -10.56 19.91
N MET A 595 -33.93 -10.61 18.79
CA MET A 595 -35.34 -10.98 18.81
C MET A 595 -35.50 -12.44 19.19
N ASP A 596 -34.67 -13.34 18.66
CA ASP A 596 -34.74 -14.78 18.96
C ASP A 596 -34.38 -15.06 20.43
N ASP A 597 -33.38 -14.34 20.97
CA ASP A 597 -33.02 -14.40 22.39
C ASP A 597 -34.16 -13.90 23.30
N MET A 598 -34.82 -12.79 22.92
CA MET A 598 -35.97 -12.25 23.65
C MET A 598 -37.16 -13.24 23.64
N GLU A 599 -37.49 -13.80 22.48
CA GLU A 599 -38.59 -14.75 22.35
C GLU A 599 -38.37 -16.00 23.20
N SER A 600 -37.14 -16.51 23.19
CA SER A 600 -36.78 -17.67 23.98
C SER A 600 -36.74 -17.36 25.47
N TYR A 601 -36.36 -16.14 25.89
CA TYR A 601 -36.50 -15.74 27.29
C TYR A 601 -37.95 -15.78 27.75
N TYR A 602 -38.88 -15.21 26.98
CA TYR A 602 -40.31 -15.23 27.34
C TYR A 602 -40.92 -16.62 27.30
N ARG A 603 -40.51 -17.46 26.34
CA ARG A 603 -40.98 -18.84 26.22
C ARG A 603 -40.44 -19.75 27.33
N ASP A 604 -39.13 -19.74 27.53
CA ASP A 604 -38.46 -20.76 28.34
C ASP A 604 -38.41 -20.38 29.83
N ASN A 605 -38.30 -19.07 30.15
CA ASN A 605 -38.20 -18.63 31.54
C ASN A 605 -39.55 -18.15 32.12
N LEU A 606 -40.43 -17.61 31.30
CA LEU A 606 -41.70 -17.00 31.75
C LEU A 606 -42.95 -17.74 31.25
N ASP A 607 -42.81 -18.73 30.35
CA ASP A 607 -43.91 -19.45 29.70
C ASP A 607 -45.00 -18.53 29.11
N MET A 608 -44.56 -17.41 28.52
CA MET A 608 -45.42 -16.38 27.92
C MET A 608 -45.18 -16.26 26.41
N LYS A 609 -46.26 -16.06 25.65
CA LYS A 609 -46.20 -15.67 24.24
C LYS A 609 -46.11 -14.16 24.10
N ILE A 610 -45.51 -13.69 23.00
CA ILE A 610 -45.42 -12.27 22.68
C ILE A 610 -46.81 -11.72 22.37
N ILE A 611 -47.10 -10.55 22.95
CA ILE A 611 -48.32 -9.79 22.70
C ILE A 611 -47.97 -8.63 21.75
N ASP A 612 -48.53 -8.67 20.54
CA ASP A 612 -48.24 -7.72 19.44
C ASP A 612 -48.26 -6.23 19.84
N PRO A 613 -49.35 -5.69 20.42
CA PRO A 613 -49.39 -4.27 20.79
C PRO A 613 -48.41 -3.92 21.92
N ALA A 614 -48.01 -4.89 22.75
CA ALA A 614 -47.10 -4.72 23.87
C ALA A 614 -45.64 -5.10 23.53
N PHE A 615 -45.32 -5.29 22.25
CA PHE A 615 -44.00 -5.76 21.84
C PHE A 615 -42.85 -4.92 22.41
N TYR A 616 -42.92 -3.59 22.30
CA TYR A 616 -41.85 -2.70 22.78
C TYR A 616 -41.78 -2.62 24.31
N SER A 617 -42.90 -2.78 25.03
CA SER A 617 -42.86 -2.82 26.49
C SER A 617 -42.24 -4.14 26.99
N MET A 618 -42.54 -5.25 26.32
CA MET A 618 -41.87 -6.54 26.55
C MET A 618 -40.38 -6.45 26.22
N LEU A 619 -40.01 -5.82 25.10
CA LEU A 619 -38.61 -5.61 24.73
C LEU A 619 -37.84 -4.82 25.81
N ARG A 620 -38.41 -3.71 26.30
CA ARG A 620 -37.80 -2.93 27.40
C ARG A 620 -37.67 -3.73 28.69
N HIS A 621 -38.69 -4.51 29.03
CA HIS A 621 -38.65 -5.38 30.20
C HIS A 621 -37.53 -6.43 30.07
N TRP A 622 -37.35 -7.06 28.91
CA TRP A 622 -36.27 -8.01 28.67
C TRP A 622 -34.88 -7.35 28.67
N LEU A 623 -34.75 -6.15 28.11
CA LEU A 623 -33.48 -5.41 28.20
C LEU A 623 -33.13 -5.05 29.65
N ALA A 624 -34.13 -4.70 30.46
CA ALA A 624 -33.96 -4.38 31.88
C ALA A 624 -33.83 -5.62 32.79
N SER A 625 -34.23 -6.82 32.34
CA SER A 625 -34.20 -8.02 33.16
C SER A 625 -32.79 -8.51 33.47
N LYS A 626 -31.83 -8.19 32.60
CA LYS A 626 -30.42 -8.52 32.77
C LYS A 626 -29.61 -7.26 33.04
N HIS A 627 -28.86 -7.25 34.13
CA HIS A 627 -27.91 -6.18 34.41
C HIS A 627 -26.86 -6.12 33.30
N ASN A 628 -26.72 -4.97 32.62
CA ASN A 628 -25.80 -4.76 31.50
C ASN A 628 -26.03 -5.72 30.32
N ASN A 629 -27.26 -5.75 29.79
CA ASN A 629 -27.57 -6.53 28.59
C ASN A 629 -26.86 -5.94 27.33
N PRO A 630 -25.96 -6.70 26.66
CA PRO A 630 -25.24 -6.21 25.49
C PRO A 630 -26.16 -5.84 24.32
N TRP A 631 -27.35 -6.44 24.23
CA TRP A 631 -28.32 -6.18 23.18
C TRP A 631 -28.90 -4.75 23.22
N GLU A 632 -28.78 -4.04 24.34
CA GLU A 632 -29.22 -2.64 24.43
C GLU A 632 -28.42 -1.74 23.47
N GLU A 633 -27.13 -1.98 23.33
CA GLU A 633 -26.25 -1.22 22.43
C GLU A 633 -26.42 -1.64 20.96
N ASP A 634 -27.25 -2.64 20.66
CA ASP A 634 -27.55 -3.07 19.29
C ASP A 634 -28.82 -2.43 18.73
N LEU A 635 -29.59 -1.75 19.60
CA LEU A 635 -30.88 -1.15 19.29
C LEU A 635 -30.77 0.37 19.32
N TYR A 636 -31.25 1.02 18.27
CA TYR A 636 -31.36 2.46 18.19
C TYR A 636 -32.83 2.87 18.31
N TRP A 637 -33.15 3.54 19.41
CA TRP A 637 -34.49 4.00 19.74
C TRP A 637 -34.75 5.39 19.15
N GLY A 638 -35.96 5.62 18.65
CA GLY A 638 -36.43 6.92 18.23
C GLY A 638 -37.93 7.07 18.48
N ASP A 639 -38.38 8.30 18.65
CA ASP A 639 -39.80 8.59 18.86
C ASP A 639 -40.58 8.51 17.54
N ASP A 640 -41.77 7.94 17.61
CA ASP A 640 -42.72 7.89 16.50
C ASP A 640 -43.56 9.19 16.43
N GLU A 641 -44.34 9.37 15.36
CA GLU A 641 -45.24 10.54 15.21
C GLU A 641 -46.24 10.66 16.38
N ASP A 642 -46.59 9.53 17.00
CA ASP A 642 -47.47 9.43 18.18
C ASP A 642 -46.73 9.63 19.52
N GLY A 643 -45.43 9.95 19.51
CA GLY A 643 -44.60 10.11 20.72
C GLY A 643 -44.22 8.79 21.43
N ASN A 644 -44.53 7.64 20.83
CA ASN A 644 -44.10 6.34 21.34
C ASN A 644 -42.67 6.04 20.89
N SER A 645 -41.77 5.76 21.83
CA SER A 645 -40.39 5.37 21.49
C SER A 645 -40.35 3.93 20.94
N THR A 646 -39.95 3.82 19.68
CA THR A 646 -39.88 2.61 18.87
C THR A 646 -38.43 2.35 18.44
N VAL A 647 -38.13 1.14 18.00
CA VAL A 647 -36.80 0.82 17.44
C VAL A 647 -36.77 1.31 15.99
N LYS A 648 -35.98 2.35 15.70
CA LYS A 648 -35.83 2.87 14.34
C LYS A 648 -34.72 2.16 13.57
N SER A 649 -33.69 1.68 14.26
CA SER A 649 -32.60 0.92 13.64
C SER A 649 -32.10 -0.16 14.57
N PHE A 650 -31.60 -1.25 14.01
CA PHE A 650 -30.97 -2.31 14.79
C PHE A 650 -29.89 -3.01 13.98
N ARG A 651 -29.04 -3.76 14.68
CA ARG A 651 -28.02 -4.60 14.06
C ARG A 651 -28.13 -6.04 14.54
N PHE A 652 -27.71 -6.97 13.68
CA PHE A 652 -27.57 -8.38 14.01
C PHE A 652 -26.27 -8.90 13.40
N ILE A 653 -25.76 -10.03 13.92
CA ILE A 653 -24.52 -10.62 13.43
C ILE A 653 -24.80 -11.97 12.82
N ILE A 654 -24.10 -12.29 11.74
CA ILE A 654 -24.04 -13.63 11.18
C ILE A 654 -22.60 -14.14 11.17
N GLY A 655 -22.44 -15.44 11.35
CA GLY A 655 -21.19 -16.14 11.17
C GLY A 655 -20.95 -16.52 9.71
N MET A 656 -19.76 -16.19 9.21
CA MET A 656 -19.29 -16.47 7.86
C MET A 656 -18.31 -17.64 7.83
N ARG A 657 -18.18 -18.27 6.66
CA ARG A 657 -17.22 -19.32 6.34
C ARG A 657 -16.56 -19.06 4.98
N ASP A 658 -15.44 -19.73 4.76
CA ASP A 658 -14.69 -19.77 3.49
C ASP A 658 -14.26 -18.39 2.97
N LEU A 659 -13.66 -17.53 3.82
CA LEU A 659 -13.16 -16.19 3.46
C LEU A 659 -11.63 -16.12 3.32
N SER A 660 -10.98 -17.26 3.09
CA SER A 660 -9.51 -17.36 3.10
C SER A 660 -8.85 -16.62 1.93
N ALA A 661 -9.48 -16.62 0.75
CA ALA A 661 -8.94 -16.01 -0.48
C ALA A 661 -9.70 -14.73 -0.86
N THR A 662 -9.01 -13.78 -1.50
CA THR A 662 -9.61 -12.51 -1.96
C THR A 662 -10.81 -12.73 -2.88
N GLN A 663 -10.76 -13.72 -3.77
CA GLN A 663 -11.88 -14.06 -4.65
C GLN A 663 -13.13 -14.48 -3.85
N GLN A 664 -12.94 -15.24 -2.77
CA GLN A 664 -14.05 -15.65 -1.91
C GLN A 664 -14.64 -14.47 -1.14
N GLN A 665 -13.80 -13.53 -0.69
CA GLN A 665 -14.25 -12.30 -0.03
C GLN A 665 -15.06 -11.40 -0.97
N THR A 666 -14.64 -11.28 -2.23
CA THR A 666 -15.39 -10.56 -3.26
C THR A 666 -16.74 -11.23 -3.54
N ASP A 667 -16.75 -12.55 -3.74
CA ASP A 667 -17.97 -13.33 -3.97
C ASP A 667 -18.95 -13.24 -2.79
N ALA A 668 -18.46 -13.36 -1.56
CA ALA A 668 -19.26 -13.15 -0.34
C ALA A 668 -19.87 -11.75 -0.28
N THR A 669 -19.08 -10.72 -0.57
CA THR A 669 -19.56 -9.33 -0.56
C THR A 669 -20.64 -9.10 -1.61
N LEU A 670 -20.51 -9.68 -2.81
CA LEU A 670 -21.52 -9.59 -3.87
C LEU A 670 -22.81 -10.30 -3.47
N MET A 671 -22.72 -11.56 -3.00
CA MET A 671 -23.91 -12.31 -2.58
C MET A 671 -24.65 -11.65 -1.42
N PHE A 672 -23.94 -11.14 -0.40
CA PHE A 672 -24.61 -10.43 0.69
C PHE A 672 -25.29 -9.14 0.22
N ARG A 673 -24.72 -8.45 -0.77
CA ARG A 673 -25.33 -7.26 -1.36
C ARG A 673 -26.55 -7.58 -2.21
N GLU A 674 -26.55 -8.70 -2.93
CA GLU A 674 -27.72 -9.16 -3.68
C GLU A 674 -28.92 -9.42 -2.76
N VAL A 675 -28.69 -10.05 -1.59
CA VAL A 675 -29.74 -10.25 -0.58
C VAL A 675 -30.32 -8.92 -0.10
N VAL A 676 -29.48 -7.90 0.15
CA VAL A 676 -29.94 -6.55 0.51
C VAL A 676 -30.83 -5.94 -0.59
N ILE A 677 -30.42 -6.03 -1.86
CA ILE A 677 -31.15 -5.44 -2.98
C ILE A 677 -32.53 -6.08 -3.16
N ILE A 678 -32.63 -7.40 -3.02
CA ILE A 678 -33.91 -8.12 -3.10
C ILE A 678 -34.88 -7.61 -2.03
N PHE A 679 -34.38 -7.36 -0.82
CA PHE A 679 -35.21 -6.86 0.26
C PHE A 679 -35.61 -5.39 0.04
N GLU A 680 -34.72 -4.52 -0.44
CA GLU A 680 -35.02 -3.12 -0.76
C GLU A 680 -36.09 -2.96 -1.85
N ILE A 681 -36.14 -3.86 -2.84
CA ILE A 681 -37.15 -3.83 -3.92
C ILE A 681 -38.54 -4.24 -3.42
N HIS A 682 -38.60 -5.04 -2.35
CA HIS A 682 -39.83 -5.58 -1.78
C HIS A 682 -40.31 -4.83 -0.52
N SER A 683 -39.53 -3.86 -0.03
CA SER A 683 -39.87 -2.94 1.05
C SER A 683 -40.50 -1.66 0.52
#